data_AF-A0A1T4V7L4-F1
#
_entry.id   AF-A0A1T4V7L4-F1
#
_cell.length_a   1.000
_cell.length_b   1.000
_cell.length_c   1.000
_cell.angle_alpha   90.00
_cell.angle_beta   90.00
_cell.angle_gamma   90.00
#
_symmetry.space_group_name_H-M   'P 1'
#
loop_
_entity.id
_entity.type
_entity.pdbx_description
1 polymer ?
#
loop_
_entity_poly.entity_id
_entity_poly.type
_entity_poly.pdbx_seq_one_letter_code
_entity_poly.pdbx_strand_id
1 'polypeptide(L)'
;MNTSTLKLWIVSILLTLSVISCGGGEDGGPSTAPPDRAIGTISGVVFDAPVSGASVSIWEYKNGKVGRMLGQTLSDPQGNYSVNITSASIPMFVKAEGGAYRDPVTQEVISVSNGKTISMSGVFNYVEGAQQKLMITPLTHKVAGLTQFRIARGAEAGSAIQNAITAVSNLYGFDVNITTPIDISKGGQSSYASSGHKYGALLTAYSSYSKDLIDLYPAEESKTLYTAMHISDLQYRDIKADGVLNGVEIDGFGIEKAITFGRAAINSDFYTSTLAQHILISVNNPLLNVSGTEASEYESFSDHLNKLGTTGDSGGLIPPRDEIPLDSDSPVVTREGKEVLSGDGEISLQFTDEIGVKGVEVYIEYQTTESTWSEALLCDENAENGLCAIDSSDFVVGVRETTAKVLIDTQALDKLVPPPEEEQPTVLAARLTVYAEDALGNKPHYGAGTKLPFQWDNISPVIVVTSPSTMNGTAEVYELTGYIVDSGSEIASATITMGDDIRSLECFSSGSDILPTCRFSETYTDTTAFGNATRFVIEAVDEQGNTSERIFEVTRDNTRPTQSLEFPSATATKMMYINIDADNNRSEDYIDDYALQTFNEGNIDSTLKNLKVNFAYARAGLVATHPSVEYDDFAKSIGLLRENFVPFVKVRVADAHDEAANIIGSSAEELTLSVSYFVKAPGENDYIKVNTITSNGYQEGAPNLIPHDKIEYNIDGRSNSVTYYVPYVREMFGPNFASVIEGSKQKMEIVTYDRSNNASDVQTIYFKTTFDLPTFLVYTPFMNANVELRGMNSEGMFDPNAIDNCVTMQVEEQLDVASCQLRADLLDYKFLQIKLSNPGSGKAFYYQWHDDESFLREIDLNQGGFWAYFSATNTNDFYITELSAYHTGLFDFLWGQEENRTHETALANLQQVNTALSDKTSNSFFKFNPVTTRYATNIDLVSIPTVPGDEYVHRFFVESLYKLATTADATSTSVDFASAFYQDFVFDGKANGVGQNGAIKVGSNYFVTSVTYRESIASTFNELLTEKYFVSPQIALSLSDIFALANPSLSIGNLVHLVFDTAGNSIDDDPPSVLVKPSENQAAGGTFYKTTGDIYYIAGQVNFEASIADPSGIQGEPDINAYWYERNGDIPQPVEMHFNPSDDVYNKQYAFAFDSKDPRFENIFQFALNVIASDNKLNAYTAENPHITTFNVDNDYPAVTYRAPSDQSQETYLNVNRERILTFYIDDEIGDV
;
A
#
# COMPACT_ATOMS: atom_id res chain seq x y z
N MET A 1 -67.61 17.41 -43.94
CA MET A 1 -66.34 17.15 -44.63
C MET A 1 -65.38 18.28 -44.28
N ASN A 2 -64.12 17.95 -43.97
CA ASN A 2 -62.85 18.61 -44.32
C ASN A 2 -62.76 20.16 -44.30
N THR A 3 -61.70 20.82 -43.78
CA THR A 3 -60.39 20.33 -43.23
C THR A 3 -59.67 21.44 -42.42
N SER A 4 -58.75 21.04 -41.53
CA SER A 4 -57.53 21.73 -40.98
C SER A 4 -57.50 23.27 -40.85
N THR A 5 -57.35 23.91 -39.67
CA THR A 5 -56.22 23.91 -38.68
C THR A 5 -54.91 24.55 -39.21
N LEU A 6 -54.10 25.29 -38.42
CA LEU A 6 -53.87 25.25 -36.95
C LEU A 6 -53.27 26.56 -36.35
N LYS A 7 -53.79 27.05 -35.19
CA LYS A 7 -53.18 27.95 -34.13
C LYS A 7 -52.61 29.36 -34.53
N LEU A 8 -52.93 30.53 -33.94
CA LEU A 8 -53.68 30.96 -32.70
C LEU A 8 -52.99 30.55 -31.37
N TRP A 9 -52.79 31.37 -30.30
CA TRP A 9 -53.49 32.54 -29.67
C TRP A 9 -52.47 33.68 -29.27
N ILE A 10 -52.74 34.93 -28.79
CA ILE A 10 -53.85 35.67 -28.08
C ILE A 10 -53.80 35.48 -26.52
N VAL A 11 -53.79 36.48 -25.60
CA VAL A 11 -54.06 37.97 -25.64
C VAL A 11 -53.55 38.78 -24.40
N SER A 12 -53.64 40.12 -24.42
CA SER A 12 -53.50 41.06 -23.27
C SER A 12 -54.85 41.49 -22.67
N ILE A 13 -54.93 41.87 -21.37
CA ILE A 13 -56.11 42.59 -20.83
C ILE A 13 -55.80 43.46 -19.58
N LEU A 14 -56.57 44.55 -19.42
CA LEU A 14 -56.56 45.47 -18.27
C LEU A 14 -57.57 45.01 -17.21
N LEU A 15 -57.32 45.29 -15.92
CA LEU A 15 -58.33 45.94 -15.06
C LEU A 15 -57.75 46.58 -13.79
N THR A 16 -58.43 47.58 -13.27
CA THR A 16 -58.28 48.15 -11.92
C THR A 16 -59.68 48.26 -11.28
N LEU A 17 -59.82 48.05 -9.96
CA LEU A 17 -60.67 48.83 -9.02
C LEU A 17 -60.76 48.19 -7.60
N SER A 18 -60.35 48.98 -6.58
CA SER A 18 -61.13 49.31 -5.35
C SER A 18 -61.40 48.35 -4.16
N VAL A 19 -60.89 48.79 -2.99
CA VAL A 19 -61.48 48.95 -1.62
C VAL A 19 -61.74 47.80 -0.61
N ILE A 20 -61.04 47.92 0.54
CA ILE A 20 -61.51 47.92 1.96
C ILE A 20 -62.32 46.72 2.54
N SER A 21 -61.78 46.07 3.59
CA SER A 21 -62.51 45.75 4.85
C SER A 21 -61.57 45.33 6.01
N CYS A 22 -62.05 45.47 7.26
CA CYS A 22 -61.37 45.20 8.53
C CYS A 22 -61.25 43.71 8.92
N GLY A 23 -60.34 43.42 9.87
CA GLY A 23 -60.23 42.18 10.65
C GLY A 23 -58.81 41.58 10.60
N GLY A 24 -58.13 41.21 11.69
CA GLY A 24 -58.41 41.38 13.12
C GLY A 24 -58.62 40.06 13.89
N GLY A 25 -57.54 39.49 14.44
CA GLY A 25 -57.56 38.35 15.36
C GLY A 25 -56.49 37.27 15.11
N GLU A 26 -55.55 37.19 16.06
CA GLU A 26 -54.87 35.97 16.58
C GLU A 26 -53.97 35.07 15.69
N ASP A 27 -52.87 34.65 16.33
CA ASP A 27 -51.97 33.49 16.13
C ASP A 27 -51.23 33.21 14.80
N GLY A 28 -49.89 33.30 14.89
CA GLY A 28 -48.96 32.30 14.35
C GLY A 28 -48.52 32.41 12.88
N GLY A 29 -47.38 33.09 12.62
CA GLY A 29 -46.68 33.07 11.33
C GLY A 29 -45.15 33.19 11.49
N PRO A 30 -44.32 32.42 10.75
CA PRO A 30 -42.87 32.38 10.95
C PRO A 30 -42.10 33.54 10.29
N SER A 31 -40.84 33.70 10.72
CA SER A 31 -39.89 34.72 10.23
C SER A 31 -39.59 34.61 8.73
N THR A 32 -39.22 35.74 8.11
CA THR A 32 -38.92 35.87 6.67
C THR A 32 -37.43 36.04 6.36
N ALA A 33 -36.54 35.52 7.20
CA ALA A 33 -35.14 35.34 6.83
C ALA A 33 -35.03 34.34 5.66
N PRO A 34 -34.06 34.48 4.74
CA PRO A 34 -33.70 33.39 3.84
C PRO A 34 -33.26 32.18 4.69
N PRO A 35 -33.74 30.96 4.42
CA PRO A 35 -33.29 29.78 5.16
C PRO A 35 -31.80 29.53 4.92
N ASP A 36 -31.10 29.08 5.96
CA ASP A 36 -29.72 28.61 5.85
C ASP A 36 -29.62 27.46 4.85
N ARG A 37 -28.49 27.41 4.14
CA ARG A 37 -28.28 26.40 3.09
C ARG A 37 -28.07 25.04 3.72
N ALA A 38 -28.87 24.08 3.28
CA ALA A 38 -28.79 22.72 3.77
C ALA A 38 -27.42 22.10 3.44
N ILE A 39 -26.73 21.61 4.48
CA ILE A 39 -25.51 20.81 4.35
C ILE A 39 -25.88 19.52 3.62
N GLY A 40 -25.14 19.21 2.56
CA GLY A 40 -25.18 17.90 1.92
C GLY A 40 -23.81 17.24 1.94
N THR A 41 -23.74 16.00 1.48
CA THR A 41 -22.52 15.19 1.52
C THR A 41 -22.28 14.60 0.14
N ILE A 42 -21.03 14.65 -0.32
CA ILE A 42 -20.59 14.00 -1.56
C ILE A 42 -19.67 12.85 -1.16
N SER A 43 -20.04 11.63 -1.53
CA SER A 43 -19.31 10.41 -1.16
C SER A 43 -19.22 9.39 -2.28
N GLY A 44 -18.25 8.49 -2.21
CA GLY A 44 -18.05 7.41 -3.17
C GLY A 44 -16.67 6.79 -3.00
N VAL A 45 -16.14 6.15 -4.05
CA VAL A 45 -14.78 5.57 -4.05
C VAL A 45 -13.88 6.21 -5.11
N VAL A 46 -12.61 6.43 -4.78
CA VAL A 46 -11.52 6.62 -5.74
C VAL A 46 -11.01 5.24 -6.12
N PHE A 47 -11.27 4.82 -7.37
CA PHE A 47 -11.19 3.40 -7.71
C PHE A 47 -10.78 3.16 -9.16
N ASP A 48 -9.75 2.34 -9.31
CA ASP A 48 -9.44 1.52 -10.48
C ASP A 48 -9.33 0.05 -10.03
N ALA A 49 -8.41 -0.21 -9.08
CA ALA A 49 -8.74 -0.87 -7.82
C ALA A 49 -8.70 0.18 -6.68
N PRO A 50 -8.96 -0.14 -5.40
CA PRO A 50 -8.97 0.83 -4.30
C PRO A 50 -7.73 1.74 -4.24
N VAL A 51 -7.93 3.05 -4.46
CA VAL A 51 -6.85 4.05 -4.39
C VAL A 51 -6.81 4.67 -3.00
N SER A 52 -5.85 4.26 -2.19
CA SER A 52 -5.66 4.75 -0.81
C SER A 52 -4.89 6.07 -0.77
N GLY A 53 -5.33 7.02 0.07
CA GLY A 53 -4.60 8.26 0.35
C GLY A 53 -4.61 9.30 -0.78
N ALA A 54 -5.55 9.21 -1.73
CA ALA A 54 -5.73 10.24 -2.75
C ALA A 54 -6.46 11.45 -2.18
N SER A 55 -5.96 12.66 -2.41
CA SER A 55 -6.60 13.91 -2.03
C SER A 55 -7.82 14.17 -2.92
N VAL A 56 -9.02 13.99 -2.37
CA VAL A 56 -10.29 14.25 -3.06
C VAL A 56 -10.78 15.65 -2.72
N SER A 57 -10.67 16.58 -3.66
CA SER A 57 -11.09 17.97 -3.54
C SER A 57 -12.29 18.28 -4.41
N ILE A 58 -13.17 19.16 -3.93
CA ILE A 58 -14.47 19.49 -4.54
C ILE A 58 -14.58 20.99 -4.77
N TRP A 59 -15.04 21.40 -5.96
CA TRP A 59 -15.22 22.80 -6.34
C TRP A 59 -16.54 23.05 -7.06
N GLU A 60 -17.03 24.28 -6.93
CA GLU A 60 -18.04 24.85 -7.85
C GLU A 60 -17.51 24.81 -9.29
N TYR A 61 -18.33 24.44 -10.27
CA TYR A 61 -17.93 24.37 -11.67
C TYR A 61 -18.83 25.24 -12.55
N LYS A 62 -18.24 26.23 -13.24
CA LYS A 62 -19.02 27.21 -14.00
C LYS A 62 -18.35 27.54 -15.32
N ASN A 63 -19.06 27.28 -16.43
CA ASN A 63 -18.62 27.53 -17.80
C ASN A 63 -17.20 26.99 -18.08
N GLY A 64 -16.92 25.75 -17.62
CA GLY A 64 -15.66 25.06 -17.90
C GLY A 64 -14.50 25.49 -16.99
N LYS A 65 -14.76 26.33 -15.98
CA LYS A 65 -13.77 26.77 -14.99
C LYS A 65 -14.12 26.22 -13.62
N VAL A 66 -13.08 25.74 -12.94
CA VAL A 66 -13.07 25.43 -11.51
C VAL A 66 -13.19 26.74 -10.73
N GLY A 67 -14.13 26.80 -9.79
CA GLY A 67 -14.43 27.97 -8.97
C GLY A 67 -13.93 27.84 -7.54
N ARG A 68 -14.76 28.26 -6.58
CA ARG A 68 -14.47 28.14 -5.14
C ARG A 68 -14.38 26.66 -4.74
N MET A 69 -13.37 26.30 -3.95
CA MET A 69 -13.29 24.99 -3.30
C MET A 69 -14.32 24.92 -2.17
N LEU A 70 -15.06 23.82 -2.10
CA LEU A 70 -16.17 23.61 -1.16
C LEU A 70 -15.82 22.65 -0.03
N GLY A 71 -14.83 21.79 -0.24
CA GLY A 71 -14.34 20.82 0.73
C GLY A 71 -13.26 19.91 0.12
N GLN A 72 -12.57 19.18 0.99
CA GLN A 72 -11.48 18.28 0.65
C GLN A 72 -11.42 17.15 1.68
N THR A 73 -11.00 15.96 1.27
CA THR A 73 -10.69 14.84 2.16
C THR A 73 -9.61 13.94 1.54
N LEU A 74 -9.20 12.89 2.24
CA LEU A 74 -8.39 11.80 1.68
C LEU A 74 -9.27 10.56 1.45
N SER A 75 -8.93 9.73 0.48
CA SER A 75 -9.52 8.39 0.36
C SER A 75 -8.93 7.40 1.37
N ASP A 76 -9.79 6.54 1.92
CA ASP A 76 -9.41 5.48 2.86
C ASP A 76 -8.70 4.28 2.18
N PRO A 77 -8.23 3.25 2.91
CA PRO A 77 -7.56 2.08 2.33
C PRO A 77 -8.42 1.25 1.35
N GLN A 78 -9.75 1.42 1.37
CA GLN A 78 -10.70 0.82 0.44
C GLN A 78 -11.13 1.81 -0.66
N GLY A 79 -10.48 2.98 -0.73
CA GLY A 79 -10.73 4.05 -1.69
C GLY A 79 -11.92 4.94 -1.36
N ASN A 80 -12.68 4.69 -0.28
CA ASN A 80 -13.86 5.49 0.04
C ASN A 80 -13.46 6.92 0.40
N TYR A 81 -14.30 7.88 0.03
CA TYR A 81 -14.19 9.27 0.43
C TYR A 81 -15.56 9.84 0.78
N SER A 82 -15.58 10.84 1.67
CA SER A 82 -16.79 11.59 2.03
C SER A 82 -16.44 13.04 2.37
N VAL A 83 -17.20 13.99 1.82
CA VAL A 83 -17.01 15.44 2.03
C VAL A 83 -18.37 16.09 2.27
N ASN A 84 -18.55 16.72 3.42
CA ASN A 84 -19.69 17.59 3.69
C ASN A 84 -19.48 18.94 3.01
N ILE A 85 -20.50 19.49 2.34
CA ILE A 85 -20.45 20.78 1.65
C ILE A 85 -21.70 21.63 1.90
N THR A 86 -21.49 22.95 1.99
CA THR A 86 -22.56 23.96 2.06
C THR A 86 -22.55 24.78 0.77
N SER A 87 -23.40 24.41 -0.17
CA SER A 87 -23.55 25.09 -1.47
C SER A 87 -24.98 25.01 -1.98
N ALA A 88 -25.33 25.89 -2.91
CA ALA A 88 -26.60 25.80 -3.62
C ALA A 88 -26.54 24.75 -4.74
N SER A 89 -27.69 24.39 -5.30
CA SER A 89 -27.79 23.53 -6.47
C SER A 89 -27.01 24.12 -7.66
N ILE A 90 -25.85 23.54 -7.98
CA ILE A 90 -24.89 24.03 -8.98
C ILE A 90 -24.08 22.85 -9.57
N PRO A 91 -23.62 22.93 -10.83
CA PRO A 91 -22.63 21.98 -11.35
C PRO A 91 -21.35 21.96 -10.50
N MET A 92 -20.80 20.77 -10.28
CA MET A 92 -19.60 20.52 -9.47
C MET A 92 -18.49 19.83 -10.26
N PHE A 93 -17.26 20.09 -9.87
CA PHE A 93 -16.07 19.39 -10.32
C PHE A 93 -15.35 18.78 -9.10
N VAL A 94 -14.96 17.52 -9.21
CA VAL A 94 -14.22 16.79 -8.17
C VAL A 94 -12.95 16.23 -8.78
N LYS A 95 -11.83 16.30 -8.07
CA LYS A 95 -10.54 15.71 -8.46
C LYS A 95 -10.01 14.85 -7.32
N ALA A 96 -9.54 13.65 -7.63
CA ALA A 96 -8.68 12.87 -6.76
C ALA A 96 -7.24 13.00 -7.28
N GLU A 97 -6.27 13.26 -6.40
CA GLU A 97 -4.86 13.44 -6.77
C GLU A 97 -3.91 12.85 -5.72
N GLY A 98 -2.85 12.18 -6.16
CA GLY A 98 -1.97 11.39 -5.31
C GLY A 98 -2.59 10.05 -4.89
N GLY A 99 -2.13 9.51 -3.78
CA GLY A 99 -2.48 8.16 -3.32
C GLY A 99 -1.77 7.04 -4.08
N ALA A 100 -2.13 5.80 -3.77
CA ALA A 100 -1.63 4.60 -4.43
C ALA A 100 -2.70 3.49 -4.45
N TYR A 101 -2.63 2.59 -5.42
CA TYR A 101 -3.45 1.36 -5.47
C TYR A 101 -2.58 0.14 -5.73
N ARG A 102 -3.04 -1.05 -5.32
CA ARG A 102 -2.47 -2.31 -5.79
C ARG A 102 -3.25 -2.76 -7.02
N ASP A 103 -2.55 -2.86 -8.14
CA ASP A 103 -3.09 -3.26 -9.43
C ASP A 103 -3.53 -4.75 -9.39
N PRO A 104 -4.78 -5.10 -9.79
CA PRO A 104 -5.39 -6.37 -9.43
C PRO A 104 -4.84 -7.60 -10.16
N VAL A 105 -4.19 -7.44 -11.32
CA VAL A 105 -3.59 -8.55 -12.08
C VAL A 105 -2.06 -8.55 -11.97
N THR A 106 -1.40 -7.39 -12.02
CA THR A 106 0.08 -7.34 -11.86
C THR A 106 0.54 -7.47 -10.41
N GLN A 107 -0.35 -7.19 -9.44
CA GLN A 107 -0.06 -7.09 -7.99
C GLN A 107 0.94 -6.00 -7.60
N GLU A 108 1.42 -5.18 -8.54
CA GLU A 108 2.31 -4.03 -8.28
C GLU A 108 1.57 -2.90 -7.53
N VAL A 109 2.31 -2.08 -6.78
CA VAL A 109 1.76 -0.91 -6.07
C VAL A 109 2.05 0.36 -6.85
N ILE A 110 1.02 0.89 -7.51
CA ILE A 110 1.13 2.06 -8.39
C ILE A 110 0.79 3.33 -7.59
N SER A 111 1.77 4.22 -7.46
CA SER A 111 1.64 5.59 -6.92
C SER A 111 2.06 6.67 -7.93
N VAL A 112 2.91 6.29 -8.90
CA VAL A 112 3.37 7.11 -10.03
C VAL A 112 3.09 6.35 -11.32
N SER A 113 2.53 7.04 -12.32
CA SER A 113 2.08 6.48 -13.59
C SER A 113 2.59 7.37 -14.73
N ASN A 114 3.43 6.83 -15.61
CA ASN A 114 4.11 7.54 -16.70
C ASN A 114 4.72 8.90 -16.24
N GLY A 115 5.48 8.87 -15.14
CA GLY A 115 6.12 10.05 -14.55
C GLY A 115 5.18 11.08 -13.90
N LYS A 116 3.87 10.81 -13.82
CA LYS A 116 2.87 11.65 -13.16
C LYS A 116 2.42 11.03 -11.84
N THR A 117 2.03 11.84 -10.86
CA THR A 117 1.18 11.38 -9.75
C THR A 117 -0.18 10.92 -10.30
N ILE A 118 -0.84 10.00 -9.58
CA ILE A 118 -2.22 9.61 -9.89
C ILE A 118 -3.12 10.85 -9.86
N SER A 119 -3.99 11.00 -10.86
CA SER A 119 -4.92 12.11 -10.98
C SER A 119 -6.15 11.66 -11.77
N MET A 120 -7.33 11.70 -11.13
CA MET A 120 -8.62 11.41 -11.76
C MET A 120 -9.64 12.50 -11.43
N SER A 121 -10.80 12.49 -12.07
CA SER A 121 -11.84 13.51 -11.83
C SER A 121 -13.25 12.97 -12.04
N GLY A 122 -14.24 13.70 -11.53
CA GLY A 122 -15.66 13.46 -11.75
C GLY A 122 -16.43 14.78 -11.80
N VAL A 123 -17.60 14.75 -12.42
CA VAL A 123 -18.49 15.92 -12.56
C VAL A 123 -19.95 15.49 -12.44
N PHE A 124 -20.76 16.30 -11.77
CA PHE A 124 -22.18 16.05 -11.56
C PHE A 124 -22.93 17.37 -11.28
N ASN A 125 -24.26 17.31 -11.28
CA ASN A 125 -25.12 18.44 -10.92
C ASN A 125 -25.58 18.29 -9.47
N TYR A 126 -25.04 19.10 -8.57
CA TYR A 126 -25.43 19.07 -7.15
C TYR A 126 -26.81 19.68 -6.94
N VAL A 127 -27.50 19.21 -5.91
CA VAL A 127 -28.73 19.79 -5.37
C VAL A 127 -28.49 20.13 -3.91
N GLU A 128 -28.89 21.32 -3.48
CA GLU A 128 -28.72 21.81 -2.11
C GLU A 128 -29.27 20.80 -1.07
N GLY A 129 -28.49 20.53 -0.01
CA GLY A 129 -28.80 19.53 1.01
C GLY A 129 -28.72 18.05 0.58
N ALA A 130 -28.34 17.75 -0.66
CA ALA A 130 -28.40 16.37 -1.15
C ALA A 130 -27.26 15.48 -0.62
N GLN A 131 -27.61 14.23 -0.34
CA GLN A 131 -26.67 13.11 -0.20
C GLN A 131 -26.34 12.60 -1.60
N GLN A 132 -25.22 13.04 -2.16
CA GLN A 132 -24.78 12.71 -3.52
C GLN A 132 -23.75 11.57 -3.49
N LYS A 133 -23.96 10.57 -4.35
CA LYS A 133 -22.91 9.62 -4.71
C LYS A 133 -22.14 10.07 -5.96
N LEU A 134 -20.81 9.97 -5.91
CA LEU A 134 -19.92 10.14 -7.05
C LEU A 134 -18.71 9.21 -6.87
N MET A 135 -18.53 8.25 -7.77
CA MET A 135 -17.28 7.51 -7.88
C MET A 135 -16.24 8.36 -8.63
N ILE A 136 -14.96 8.17 -8.33
CA ILE A 136 -13.84 8.82 -9.03
C ILE A 136 -12.98 7.71 -9.64
N THR A 137 -13.28 7.39 -10.90
CA THR A 137 -12.70 6.26 -11.64
C THR A 137 -12.18 6.72 -12.99
N PRO A 138 -11.51 5.85 -13.77
CA PRO A 138 -11.19 6.16 -15.16
C PRO A 138 -12.42 6.53 -16.01
N LEU A 139 -13.59 5.93 -15.74
CA LEU A 139 -14.82 6.20 -16.50
C LEU A 139 -15.44 7.55 -16.13
N THR A 140 -15.38 7.98 -14.86
CA THR A 140 -15.82 9.35 -14.50
C THR A 140 -14.83 10.41 -14.96
N HIS A 141 -13.54 10.06 -15.07
CA HIS A 141 -12.54 10.95 -15.66
C HIS A 141 -12.83 11.20 -17.15
N LYS A 142 -13.22 10.15 -17.88
CA LYS A 142 -13.79 10.24 -19.24
C LYS A 142 -15.05 11.13 -19.32
N VAL A 143 -15.97 11.05 -18.35
CA VAL A 143 -17.12 12.01 -18.26
C VAL A 143 -16.64 13.45 -18.09
N ALA A 144 -15.63 13.70 -17.25
CA ALA A 144 -15.07 15.03 -17.04
C ALA A 144 -14.41 15.60 -18.32
N GLY A 145 -13.70 14.76 -19.09
CA GLY A 145 -13.12 15.14 -20.39
C GLY A 145 -14.20 15.54 -21.41
N LEU A 146 -15.21 14.69 -21.61
CA LEU A 146 -16.32 14.94 -22.53
C LEU A 146 -17.14 16.17 -22.13
N THR A 147 -17.27 16.42 -20.83
CA THR A 147 -17.91 17.64 -20.30
C THR A 147 -17.12 18.89 -20.67
N GLN A 148 -15.80 18.88 -20.50
CA GLN A 148 -14.93 20.00 -20.88
C GLN A 148 -14.99 20.29 -22.38
N PHE A 149 -14.94 19.24 -23.23
CA PHE A 149 -15.13 19.37 -24.68
C PHE A 149 -16.47 20.06 -25.03
N ARG A 150 -17.59 19.59 -24.45
CA ARG A 150 -18.92 20.13 -24.75
C ARG A 150 -19.08 21.58 -24.31
N ILE A 151 -18.51 21.97 -23.17
CA ILE A 151 -18.51 23.36 -22.73
C ILE A 151 -17.63 24.24 -23.63
N ALA A 152 -16.47 23.74 -24.10
CA ALA A 152 -15.64 24.44 -25.08
C ALA A 152 -16.37 24.66 -26.43
N ARG A 153 -17.32 23.78 -26.80
CA ARG A 153 -18.25 23.94 -27.93
C ARG A 153 -19.47 24.83 -27.62
N GLY A 154 -19.54 25.44 -26.43
CA GLY A 154 -20.57 26.41 -26.04
C GLY A 154 -21.79 25.83 -25.31
N ALA A 155 -21.75 24.58 -24.85
CA ALA A 155 -22.80 24.03 -24.01
C ALA A 155 -22.81 24.67 -22.61
N GLU A 156 -24.01 24.84 -22.03
CA GLU A 156 -24.19 25.19 -20.63
C GLU A 156 -23.66 24.04 -19.74
N ALA A 157 -23.04 24.35 -18.60
CA ALA A 157 -22.28 23.39 -17.80
C ALA A 157 -23.12 22.24 -17.24
N GLY A 158 -24.30 22.50 -16.69
CA GLY A 158 -25.14 21.44 -16.13
C GLY A 158 -25.73 20.51 -17.19
N SER A 159 -26.12 21.08 -18.33
CA SER A 159 -26.50 20.33 -19.53
C SER A 159 -25.33 19.51 -20.10
N ALA A 160 -24.12 20.08 -20.16
CA ALA A 160 -22.92 19.39 -20.63
C ALA A 160 -22.60 18.16 -19.77
N ILE A 161 -22.63 18.32 -18.44
CA ILE A 161 -22.47 17.24 -17.46
C ILE A 161 -23.54 16.17 -17.68
N GLN A 162 -24.82 16.53 -17.66
CA GLN A 162 -25.90 15.54 -17.70
C GLN A 162 -25.83 14.70 -18.99
N ASN A 163 -25.61 15.36 -20.12
CA ASN A 163 -25.44 14.68 -21.41
C ASN A 163 -24.15 13.85 -21.46
N ALA A 164 -23.09 14.23 -20.74
CA ALA A 164 -21.82 13.48 -20.70
C ALA A 164 -21.94 12.21 -19.84
N ILE A 165 -22.56 12.31 -18.66
CA ILE A 165 -22.91 11.15 -17.81
C ILE A 165 -23.75 10.17 -18.63
N THR A 166 -24.84 10.63 -19.25
CA THR A 166 -25.69 9.78 -20.09
C THR A 166 -24.92 9.17 -21.26
N ALA A 167 -24.10 9.94 -21.98
CA ALA A 167 -23.37 9.42 -23.14
C ALA A 167 -22.33 8.34 -22.78
N VAL A 168 -21.60 8.48 -21.66
CA VAL A 168 -20.62 7.47 -21.21
C VAL A 168 -21.31 6.28 -20.56
N SER A 169 -22.35 6.50 -19.76
CA SER A 169 -23.15 5.43 -19.14
C SER A 169 -23.83 4.54 -20.19
N ASN A 170 -24.23 5.12 -21.32
CA ASN A 170 -24.78 4.38 -22.47
C ASN A 170 -23.75 3.48 -23.20
N LEU A 171 -22.44 3.64 -22.97
CA LEU A 171 -21.41 2.72 -23.50
C LEU A 171 -21.30 1.42 -22.70
N TYR A 172 -21.79 1.45 -21.45
CA TYR A 172 -21.54 0.38 -20.47
C TYR A 172 -22.82 -0.19 -19.85
N GLY A 173 -23.99 0.42 -20.09
CA GLY A 173 -25.28 -0.04 -19.59
C GLY A 173 -25.55 0.25 -18.11
N PHE A 174 -24.71 1.05 -17.45
CA PHE A 174 -24.87 1.46 -16.05
C PHE A 174 -24.38 2.89 -15.82
N ASP A 175 -24.89 3.56 -14.77
CA ASP A 175 -24.48 4.93 -14.43
C ASP A 175 -23.10 4.93 -13.78
N VAL A 176 -22.10 5.45 -14.51
CA VAL A 176 -20.68 5.43 -14.08
C VAL A 176 -20.38 6.32 -12.88
N ASN A 177 -21.25 7.29 -12.56
CA ASN A 177 -21.06 8.19 -11.42
C ASN A 177 -21.60 7.60 -10.11
N ILE A 178 -22.73 6.88 -10.13
CA ILE A 178 -23.37 6.37 -8.89
C ILE A 178 -23.20 4.86 -8.65
N THR A 179 -22.84 4.09 -9.67
CA THR A 179 -22.57 2.65 -9.53
C THR A 179 -21.18 2.46 -8.90
N THR A 180 -21.12 1.97 -7.66
CA THR A 180 -19.84 1.61 -7.02
C THR A 180 -19.25 0.36 -7.71
N PRO A 181 -17.99 0.40 -8.21
CA PRO A 181 -17.31 -0.78 -8.72
C PRO A 181 -17.09 -1.84 -7.62
N ILE A 182 -16.99 -3.11 -8.02
CA ILE A 182 -16.67 -4.23 -7.13
C ILE A 182 -15.33 -4.81 -7.57
N ASP A 183 -14.36 -4.90 -6.65
CA ASP A 183 -13.06 -5.53 -6.92
C ASP A 183 -13.24 -7.05 -7.00
N ILE A 184 -13.46 -7.58 -8.22
CA ILE A 184 -13.71 -9.01 -8.45
C ILE A 184 -12.51 -9.89 -8.04
N SER A 185 -11.31 -9.30 -7.91
CA SER A 185 -10.09 -9.98 -7.43
C SER A 185 -9.98 -10.08 -5.91
N LYS A 186 -10.86 -9.40 -5.16
CA LYS A 186 -10.83 -9.36 -3.69
C LYS A 186 -12.17 -9.66 -3.01
N GLY A 187 -13.26 -9.80 -3.75
CA GLY A 187 -14.53 -10.28 -3.19
C GLY A 187 -15.76 -9.87 -4.00
N GLY A 188 -16.85 -9.55 -3.30
CA GLY A 188 -18.13 -9.19 -3.92
C GLY A 188 -19.14 -10.33 -4.09
N GLN A 189 -18.97 -11.45 -3.36
CA GLN A 189 -19.75 -12.69 -3.46
C GLN A 189 -21.21 -12.52 -3.92
N SER A 190 -21.50 -12.94 -5.16
CA SER A 190 -22.82 -12.84 -5.81
C SER A 190 -23.05 -14.00 -6.78
N SER A 191 -24.31 -14.42 -6.95
CA SER A 191 -24.69 -15.46 -7.93
C SER A 191 -25.14 -14.88 -9.29
N TYR A 192 -24.90 -13.60 -9.54
CA TYR A 192 -25.22 -12.89 -10.79
C TYR A 192 -24.39 -11.60 -10.93
N ALA A 193 -24.02 -11.21 -12.15
CA ALA A 193 -23.13 -10.06 -12.36
C ALA A 193 -23.90 -8.74 -12.37
N SER A 194 -24.04 -8.12 -11.19
CA SER A 194 -24.63 -6.78 -11.06
C SER A 194 -23.81 -5.70 -11.79
N SER A 195 -24.37 -4.52 -12.00
CA SER A 195 -23.66 -3.38 -12.62
C SER A 195 -22.33 -3.03 -11.95
N GLY A 196 -22.20 -3.20 -10.63
CA GLY A 196 -20.94 -2.99 -9.91
C GLY A 196 -19.86 -4.02 -10.27
N HIS A 197 -20.25 -5.28 -10.52
CA HIS A 197 -19.35 -6.33 -11.00
C HIS A 197 -18.89 -6.04 -12.43
N LYS A 198 -19.80 -5.61 -13.31
CA LYS A 198 -19.50 -5.28 -14.72
C LYS A 198 -18.58 -4.05 -14.83
N TYR A 199 -18.76 -3.07 -13.96
CA TYR A 199 -17.83 -1.95 -13.77
C TYR A 199 -16.46 -2.43 -13.29
N GLY A 200 -16.42 -3.26 -12.25
CA GLY A 200 -15.19 -3.84 -11.70
C GLY A 200 -14.38 -4.67 -12.70
N ALA A 201 -15.04 -5.56 -13.44
CA ALA A 201 -14.42 -6.37 -14.48
C ALA A 201 -13.81 -5.53 -15.62
N LEU A 202 -14.46 -4.43 -16.00
CA LEU A 202 -13.92 -3.49 -17.00
C LEU A 202 -12.67 -2.74 -16.51
N LEU A 203 -12.54 -2.47 -15.20
CA LEU A 203 -11.33 -1.86 -14.63
C LEU A 203 -10.23 -2.92 -14.42
N THR A 204 -10.60 -4.13 -14.01
CA THR A 204 -9.70 -5.30 -13.97
C THR A 204 -9.13 -5.61 -15.36
N ALA A 205 -9.92 -5.40 -16.43
CA ALA A 205 -9.46 -5.53 -17.82
C ALA A 205 -8.37 -4.51 -18.21
N TYR A 206 -8.31 -3.32 -17.61
CA TYR A 206 -7.23 -2.35 -17.84
C TYR A 206 -5.91 -2.88 -17.26
N SER A 207 -5.99 -3.50 -16.08
CA SER A 207 -4.89 -4.16 -15.38
C SER A 207 -4.44 -5.43 -16.12
N SER A 208 -5.38 -6.27 -16.61
CA SER A 208 -5.07 -7.44 -17.44
C SER A 208 -4.33 -7.05 -18.72
N TYR A 209 -4.83 -6.07 -19.50
CA TYR A 209 -4.11 -5.59 -20.69
C TYR A 209 -2.75 -4.96 -20.36
N SER A 210 -2.62 -4.33 -19.18
CA SER A 210 -1.33 -3.81 -18.70
C SER A 210 -0.35 -4.95 -18.36
N LYS A 211 -0.81 -6.07 -17.80
CA LYS A 211 0.00 -7.27 -17.53
C LYS A 211 0.56 -7.86 -18.82
N ASP A 212 -0.29 -8.11 -19.82
CA ASP A 212 0.12 -8.66 -21.12
C ASP A 212 1.16 -7.74 -21.82
N LEU A 213 1.05 -6.41 -21.69
CA LEU A 213 2.07 -5.47 -22.21
C LEU A 213 3.36 -5.39 -21.37
N ILE A 214 3.30 -5.66 -20.06
CA ILE A 214 4.49 -5.79 -19.21
C ILE A 214 5.25 -7.08 -19.57
N ASP A 215 4.53 -8.19 -19.78
CA ASP A 215 5.12 -9.48 -20.16
C ASP A 215 5.71 -9.46 -21.58
N LEU A 216 5.05 -8.76 -22.52
CA LEU A 216 5.54 -8.57 -23.89
C LEU A 216 6.71 -7.59 -23.99
N TYR A 217 6.82 -6.64 -23.06
CA TYR A 217 7.89 -5.64 -23.02
C TYR A 217 8.53 -5.53 -21.62
N PRO A 218 9.20 -6.58 -21.12
CA PRO A 218 9.68 -6.64 -19.74
C PRO A 218 10.82 -5.64 -19.50
N ALA A 219 10.52 -4.60 -18.72
CA ALA A 219 11.45 -3.59 -18.24
C ALA A 219 10.85 -2.88 -17.01
N GLU A 220 11.67 -2.35 -16.11
CA GLU A 220 11.15 -1.63 -14.93
C GLU A 220 10.40 -0.33 -15.29
N GLU A 221 10.71 0.30 -16.44
CA GLU A 221 9.91 1.40 -16.97
C GLU A 221 8.47 0.95 -17.33
N SER A 222 8.30 -0.29 -17.82
CA SER A 222 7.01 -0.85 -18.23
C SER A 222 6.02 -0.96 -17.07
N LYS A 223 6.48 -1.27 -15.85
CA LYS A 223 5.62 -1.37 -14.64
C LYS A 223 4.95 -0.05 -14.24
N THR A 224 5.57 1.09 -14.57
CA THR A 224 4.99 2.42 -14.29
C THR A 224 4.41 3.09 -15.55
N LEU A 225 4.78 2.62 -16.74
CA LEU A 225 4.27 3.07 -18.03
C LEU A 225 2.95 2.37 -18.42
N TYR A 226 2.85 1.06 -18.22
CA TYR A 226 1.64 0.27 -18.46
C TYR A 226 0.86 0.14 -17.16
N THR A 227 -0.01 1.12 -16.91
CA THR A 227 -0.93 1.11 -15.77
C THR A 227 -2.30 1.59 -16.24
N ALA A 228 -3.35 1.14 -15.54
CA ALA A 228 -4.70 1.62 -15.76
C ALA A 228 -4.86 3.13 -15.53
N MET A 229 -4.04 3.73 -14.66
CA MET A 229 -3.99 5.20 -14.47
C MET A 229 -3.42 5.94 -15.68
N HIS A 230 -2.48 5.35 -16.42
CA HIS A 230 -2.03 5.92 -17.68
C HIS A 230 -3.12 5.78 -18.75
N ILE A 231 -3.82 4.62 -18.84
CA ILE A 231 -5.01 4.46 -19.70
C ILE A 231 -6.08 5.52 -19.37
N SER A 232 -6.27 5.83 -18.08
CA SER A 232 -7.18 6.88 -17.58
C SER A 232 -6.83 8.28 -18.08
N ASP A 233 -5.55 8.66 -18.04
CA ASP A 233 -5.05 9.95 -18.57
C ASP A 233 -5.08 10.00 -20.11
N LEU A 234 -4.84 8.87 -20.79
CA LEU A 234 -4.93 8.75 -22.26
C LEU A 234 -6.38 8.97 -22.73
N GLN A 235 -7.35 8.25 -22.17
CA GLN A 235 -8.75 8.36 -22.58
C GLN A 235 -9.42 9.68 -22.19
N TYR A 236 -8.92 10.34 -21.13
CA TYR A 236 -9.35 11.70 -20.78
C TYR A 236 -8.83 12.75 -21.79
N ARG A 237 -7.59 12.60 -22.30
CA ARG A 237 -7.04 13.49 -23.34
C ARG A 237 -7.76 13.30 -24.68
N ASP A 238 -8.02 12.06 -25.06
CA ASP A 238 -8.75 11.63 -26.26
C ASP A 238 -10.15 12.28 -26.33
N ILE A 239 -11.06 11.91 -25.41
CA ILE A 239 -12.45 12.38 -25.42
C ILE A 239 -12.63 13.88 -25.15
N LYS A 240 -11.56 14.57 -24.73
CA LYS A 240 -11.51 16.02 -24.54
C LYS A 240 -11.10 16.77 -25.82
N ALA A 241 -10.43 16.12 -26.76
CA ALA A 241 -9.96 16.73 -27.99
C ALA A 241 -11.11 17.02 -28.96
N ASP A 242 -11.81 15.97 -29.40
CA ASP A 242 -12.84 16.04 -30.44
C ASP A 242 -14.23 15.53 -29.99
N GLY A 243 -14.31 14.89 -28.81
CA GLY A 243 -15.54 14.38 -28.22
C GLY A 243 -15.83 12.89 -28.51
N VAL A 244 -14.94 12.17 -29.19
CA VAL A 244 -15.01 10.72 -29.40
C VAL A 244 -13.81 10.00 -28.78
N LEU A 245 -13.73 8.68 -28.94
CA LEU A 245 -12.63 7.84 -28.49
C LEU A 245 -12.01 7.19 -29.73
N ASN A 246 -11.01 7.85 -30.31
CA ASN A 246 -10.36 7.44 -31.56
C ASN A 246 -8.82 7.38 -31.45
N GLY A 247 -8.26 7.77 -30.30
CA GLY A 247 -6.82 7.83 -30.08
C GLY A 247 -6.18 9.13 -30.55
N VAL A 248 -6.86 10.28 -30.46
CA VAL A 248 -6.34 11.58 -30.91
C VAL A 248 -6.34 12.61 -29.78
N GLU A 249 -5.16 13.18 -29.48
CA GLU A 249 -5.04 14.37 -28.63
C GLU A 249 -4.81 15.63 -29.46
N ILE A 250 -5.21 16.79 -28.93
CA ILE A 250 -4.85 18.10 -29.50
C ILE A 250 -3.64 18.66 -28.75
N ASP A 251 -2.61 19.05 -29.51
CA ASP A 251 -1.38 19.63 -28.98
C ASP A 251 -1.53 21.11 -28.56
N GLY A 252 -0.45 21.68 -28.00
CA GLY A 252 -0.41 23.08 -27.57
C GLY A 252 -0.55 24.14 -28.68
N PHE A 253 -0.58 23.72 -29.95
CA PHE A 253 -0.79 24.59 -31.12
C PHE A 253 -2.16 24.38 -31.77
N GLY A 254 -2.96 23.42 -31.30
CA GLY A 254 -4.27 23.09 -31.86
C GLY A 254 -4.23 22.01 -32.95
N ILE A 255 -3.17 21.20 -33.00
CA ILE A 255 -2.96 20.16 -34.02
C ILE A 255 -3.31 18.78 -33.44
N GLU A 256 -4.05 17.99 -34.22
CA GLU A 256 -4.39 16.59 -33.92
C GLU A 256 -3.15 15.69 -33.99
N LYS A 257 -2.97 14.83 -32.98
CA LYS A 257 -1.84 13.91 -32.82
C LYS A 257 -2.33 12.56 -32.31
N ALA A 258 -1.85 11.46 -32.90
CA ALA A 258 -2.15 10.10 -32.44
C ALA A 258 -1.58 9.82 -31.04
N ILE A 259 -2.35 9.07 -30.25
CA ILE A 259 -2.08 8.67 -28.87
C ILE A 259 -1.45 7.27 -28.85
N THR A 260 -0.43 7.08 -28.00
CA THR A 260 0.17 5.76 -27.73
C THR A 260 0.22 5.47 -26.23
N PHE A 261 0.01 4.20 -25.87
CA PHE A 261 0.22 3.64 -24.55
C PHE A 261 1.55 2.89 -24.58
N GLY A 262 2.63 3.58 -24.20
CA GLY A 262 3.99 3.08 -24.40
C GLY A 262 4.26 2.75 -25.87
N ARG A 263 4.41 1.45 -26.18
CA ARG A 263 4.60 0.94 -27.55
C ARG A 263 3.29 0.53 -28.25
N ALA A 264 2.19 0.39 -27.52
CA ALA A 264 0.87 0.10 -28.08
C ALA A 264 0.20 1.37 -28.64
N ALA A 265 -0.57 1.22 -29.72
CA ALA A 265 -1.43 2.29 -30.23
C ALA A 265 -2.75 2.32 -29.45
N ILE A 266 -3.28 3.52 -29.19
CA ILE A 266 -4.65 3.69 -28.69
C ILE A 266 -5.53 4.06 -29.88
N ASN A 267 -6.68 3.41 -30.02
CA ASN A 267 -7.67 3.63 -31.08
C ASN A 267 -9.06 3.14 -30.63
N SER A 268 -10.06 3.21 -31.52
CA SER A 268 -11.42 2.70 -31.29
C SER A 268 -11.47 1.22 -30.87
N ASP A 269 -10.58 0.39 -31.43
CA ASP A 269 -10.58 -1.07 -31.26
C ASP A 269 -10.05 -1.48 -29.89
N PHE A 270 -9.09 -0.72 -29.35
CA PHE A 270 -8.64 -0.85 -27.96
C PHE A 270 -9.82 -0.64 -26.99
N TYR A 271 -10.57 0.45 -27.15
CA TYR A 271 -11.69 0.78 -26.26
C TYR A 271 -12.90 -0.16 -26.38
N THR A 272 -12.93 -1.03 -27.39
CA THR A 272 -14.05 -1.92 -27.70
C THR A 272 -13.60 -3.38 -27.65
N SER A 273 -13.07 -3.95 -28.73
CA SER A 273 -12.62 -5.34 -28.85
C SER A 273 -11.57 -5.74 -27.80
N THR A 274 -10.50 -4.97 -27.60
CA THR A 274 -9.42 -5.36 -26.67
C THR A 274 -9.91 -5.38 -25.22
N LEU A 275 -10.56 -4.31 -24.75
CA LEU A 275 -11.14 -4.29 -23.40
C LEU A 275 -12.27 -5.31 -23.22
N ALA A 276 -13.03 -5.63 -24.26
CA ALA A 276 -14.05 -6.68 -24.21
C ALA A 276 -13.42 -8.09 -24.06
N GLN A 277 -12.31 -8.37 -24.76
CA GLN A 277 -11.55 -9.62 -24.61
C GLN A 277 -10.93 -9.71 -23.20
N HIS A 278 -10.29 -8.64 -22.71
CA HIS A 278 -9.71 -8.61 -21.36
C HIS A 278 -10.75 -8.62 -20.22
N ILE A 279 -12.02 -8.23 -20.46
CA ILE A 279 -13.12 -8.54 -19.53
C ILE A 279 -13.28 -10.05 -19.41
N LEU A 280 -13.39 -10.77 -20.53
CA LEU A 280 -13.56 -12.24 -20.53
C LEU A 280 -12.39 -12.93 -19.84
N ILE A 281 -11.15 -12.60 -20.20
CA ILE A 281 -9.93 -13.09 -19.53
C ILE A 281 -9.99 -12.90 -18.01
N SER A 282 -10.47 -11.73 -17.55
CA SER A 282 -10.57 -11.41 -16.13
C SER A 282 -11.70 -12.15 -15.41
N VAL A 283 -12.82 -12.44 -16.08
CA VAL A 283 -14.00 -13.06 -15.44
C VAL A 283 -14.05 -14.58 -15.58
N ASN A 284 -13.43 -15.14 -16.62
CA ASN A 284 -13.30 -16.58 -16.81
C ASN A 284 -12.37 -17.17 -15.75
N ASN A 285 -11.25 -16.49 -15.46
CA ASN A 285 -10.22 -16.97 -14.55
C ASN A 285 -10.71 -16.95 -13.08
N PRO A 286 -10.94 -18.11 -12.41
CA PRO A 286 -11.45 -18.16 -11.04
C PRO A 286 -10.45 -17.67 -9.98
N LEU A 287 -9.17 -17.49 -10.32
CA LEU A 287 -8.16 -16.89 -9.44
C LEU A 287 -8.22 -15.34 -9.48
N LEU A 288 -8.80 -14.75 -10.54
CA LEU A 288 -9.01 -13.31 -10.69
C LEU A 288 -10.47 -12.88 -10.45
N ASN A 289 -11.43 -13.78 -10.69
CA ASN A 289 -12.84 -13.60 -10.39
C ASN A 289 -13.24 -14.41 -9.15
N VAL A 290 -12.74 -13.98 -7.99
CA VAL A 290 -13.13 -14.57 -6.70
C VAL A 290 -14.51 -14.10 -6.23
N SER A 291 -15.25 -13.34 -7.05
CA SER A 291 -16.58 -12.78 -6.72
C SER A 291 -17.74 -13.79 -6.82
N GLY A 292 -17.48 -15.01 -7.29
CA GLY A 292 -18.47 -16.10 -7.35
C GLY A 292 -19.51 -15.97 -8.46
N THR A 293 -19.49 -14.89 -9.24
CA THR A 293 -20.39 -14.72 -10.41
C THR A 293 -19.86 -15.47 -11.62
N GLU A 294 -20.72 -16.26 -12.27
CA GLU A 294 -20.38 -16.96 -13.52
C GLU A 294 -19.96 -16.00 -14.63
N ALA A 295 -18.93 -16.38 -15.41
CA ALA A 295 -18.41 -15.55 -16.50
C ALA A 295 -19.44 -15.31 -17.63
N SER A 296 -20.36 -16.25 -17.82
CA SER A 296 -21.49 -16.19 -18.77
C SER A 296 -22.34 -14.92 -18.61
N GLU A 297 -22.50 -14.44 -17.37
CA GLU A 297 -23.23 -13.21 -17.06
C GLU A 297 -22.57 -11.95 -17.67
N TYR A 298 -21.28 -12.01 -18.05
CA TYR A 298 -20.52 -10.93 -18.65
C TYR A 298 -20.39 -11.01 -20.17
N GLU A 299 -20.64 -12.17 -20.80
CA GLU A 299 -20.61 -12.33 -22.28
C GLU A 299 -21.40 -11.21 -22.97
N SER A 300 -22.65 -11.00 -22.53
CA SER A 300 -23.56 -9.95 -23.03
C SER A 300 -23.05 -8.51 -22.86
N PHE A 301 -22.14 -8.27 -21.92
CA PHE A 301 -21.53 -6.96 -21.66
C PHE A 301 -20.25 -6.77 -22.48
N SER A 302 -19.43 -7.81 -22.60
CA SER A 302 -18.27 -7.86 -23.50
C SER A 302 -18.71 -7.71 -24.97
N ASP A 303 -19.72 -8.47 -25.40
CA ASP A 303 -20.33 -8.39 -26.74
C ASP A 303 -20.90 -6.99 -27.04
N HIS A 304 -21.57 -6.38 -26.06
CA HIS A 304 -22.07 -5.00 -26.19
C HIS A 304 -20.95 -3.99 -26.39
N LEU A 305 -19.87 -4.09 -25.60
CA LEU A 305 -18.70 -3.22 -25.69
C LEU A 305 -17.97 -3.40 -27.02
N ASN A 306 -17.85 -4.63 -27.52
CA ASN A 306 -17.23 -4.93 -28.81
C ASN A 306 -18.02 -4.31 -29.99
N LYS A 307 -19.35 -4.41 -29.97
CA LYS A 307 -20.24 -3.94 -31.05
C LYS A 307 -20.43 -2.43 -31.12
N LEU A 308 -19.79 -1.65 -30.25
CA LEU A 308 -19.78 -0.20 -30.38
C LEU A 308 -19.01 0.22 -31.66
N GLY A 309 -19.65 1.06 -32.48
CA GLY A 309 -19.11 1.56 -33.74
C GLY A 309 -19.33 0.67 -34.97
N THR A 310 -19.68 -0.61 -34.82
CA THR A 310 -19.76 -1.56 -35.97
C THR A 310 -21.01 -1.39 -36.83
N THR A 311 -22.08 -0.81 -36.28
CA THR A 311 -23.37 -0.62 -36.98
C THR A 311 -23.44 0.61 -37.89
N GLY A 312 -22.35 1.37 -38.00
CA GLY A 312 -22.23 2.55 -38.87
C GLY A 312 -22.91 3.83 -38.36
N ASP A 313 -23.38 3.84 -37.10
CA ASP A 313 -24.11 4.98 -36.53
C ASP A 313 -23.14 6.08 -36.04
N SER A 314 -23.00 7.14 -36.83
CA SER A 314 -21.93 8.15 -36.70
C SER A 314 -22.14 9.21 -35.61
N GLY A 315 -23.07 8.97 -34.67
CA GLY A 315 -23.38 9.88 -33.55
C GLY A 315 -22.91 9.40 -32.17
N GLY A 316 -22.22 8.25 -32.08
CA GLY A 316 -21.72 7.69 -30.83
C GLY A 316 -20.42 8.34 -30.32
N LEU A 317 -19.95 7.90 -29.14
CA LEU A 317 -18.60 8.24 -28.64
C LEU A 317 -17.51 7.35 -29.25
N ILE A 318 -17.86 6.20 -29.80
CA ILE A 318 -16.97 5.38 -30.64
C ILE A 318 -17.29 5.73 -32.10
N PRO A 319 -16.30 6.09 -32.94
CA PRO A 319 -16.54 6.33 -34.36
C PRO A 319 -16.75 4.99 -35.12
N PRO A 320 -17.24 5.01 -36.37
CA PRO A 320 -17.42 3.79 -37.15
C PRO A 320 -16.12 2.98 -37.30
N ARG A 321 -16.22 1.67 -37.07
CA ARG A 321 -15.13 0.68 -37.15
C ARG A 321 -15.63 -0.65 -37.70
N ASP A 322 -14.74 -1.55 -38.09
CA ASP A 322 -15.09 -2.93 -38.45
C ASP A 322 -15.26 -3.80 -37.18
N GLU A 323 -16.08 -4.85 -37.25
CA GLU A 323 -16.26 -5.79 -36.14
C GLU A 323 -15.11 -6.80 -36.07
N ILE A 324 -14.50 -6.94 -34.90
CA ILE A 324 -13.39 -7.86 -34.64
C ILE A 324 -13.91 -8.96 -33.69
N PRO A 325 -13.73 -10.27 -34.01
CA PRO A 325 -14.06 -11.36 -33.08
C PRO A 325 -13.33 -11.21 -31.74
N LEU A 326 -13.98 -11.60 -30.64
CA LEU A 326 -13.35 -11.59 -29.31
C LEU A 326 -12.42 -12.79 -29.12
N ASP A 327 -12.89 -13.95 -29.56
CA ASP A 327 -12.07 -15.08 -29.94
C ASP A 327 -12.77 -15.82 -31.11
N SER A 328 -12.00 -16.59 -31.86
CA SER A 328 -12.46 -17.49 -32.91
C SER A 328 -11.57 -18.71 -33.12
N ASP A 329 -10.44 -18.79 -32.41
CA ASP A 329 -9.60 -19.99 -32.40
C ASP A 329 -10.20 -21.01 -31.41
N SER A 330 -9.45 -22.03 -31.00
CA SER A 330 -9.93 -23.02 -30.01
C SER A 330 -8.75 -23.51 -29.19
N PRO A 331 -8.95 -24.01 -27.96
CA PRO A 331 -7.85 -24.22 -27.04
C PRO A 331 -6.81 -25.20 -27.61
N VAL A 332 -5.55 -24.77 -27.57
CA VAL A 332 -4.40 -25.58 -27.91
C VAL A 332 -4.21 -26.61 -26.80
N VAL A 333 -3.76 -27.83 -27.13
CA VAL A 333 -3.47 -28.87 -26.14
C VAL A 333 -2.15 -29.58 -26.44
N THR A 334 -1.36 -29.75 -25.40
CA THR A 334 -0.06 -30.42 -25.31
C THR A 334 -0.14 -31.64 -24.38
N ARG A 335 0.90 -32.48 -24.37
CA ARG A 335 0.98 -33.70 -23.55
C ARG A 335 2.16 -33.61 -22.57
N GLU A 336 1.94 -34.09 -21.36
CA GLU A 336 2.93 -34.22 -20.28
C GLU A 336 2.86 -35.64 -19.65
N GLY A 337 3.76 -35.94 -18.71
CA GLY A 337 3.86 -37.24 -18.04
C GLY A 337 4.80 -38.24 -18.74
N LYS A 338 4.74 -39.53 -18.37
CA LYS A 338 5.61 -40.57 -18.95
C LYS A 338 5.40 -40.65 -20.47
N GLU A 339 6.47 -40.56 -21.25
CA GLU A 339 6.40 -40.60 -22.73
C GLU A 339 5.95 -41.97 -23.25
N VAL A 340 6.48 -43.04 -22.63
CA VAL A 340 6.18 -44.44 -22.88
C VAL A 340 5.36 -45.01 -21.72
N LEU A 341 4.26 -45.68 -22.05
CA LEU A 341 3.35 -46.33 -21.11
C LEU A 341 3.58 -47.85 -21.03
N SER A 342 3.07 -48.51 -19.99
CA SER A 342 3.22 -49.97 -19.83
C SER A 342 2.21 -50.49 -18.81
N GLY A 343 1.54 -51.62 -19.08
CA GLY A 343 0.42 -52.04 -18.24
C GLY A 343 -0.73 -51.03 -18.30
N ASP A 344 -1.22 -50.61 -17.13
CA ASP A 344 -2.15 -49.50 -16.98
C ASP A 344 -1.36 -48.19 -16.84
N GLY A 345 -1.31 -47.38 -17.91
CA GLY A 345 -0.52 -46.14 -17.99
C GLY A 345 -1.35 -44.86 -17.81
N GLU A 346 -0.67 -43.72 -17.62
CA GLU A 346 -1.27 -42.39 -17.44
C GLU A 346 -0.60 -41.36 -18.37
N ILE A 347 -1.43 -40.49 -18.98
CA ILE A 347 -1.02 -39.34 -19.78
C ILE A 347 -1.56 -38.07 -19.13
N SER A 348 -0.70 -37.09 -18.86
CA SER A 348 -1.16 -35.73 -18.52
C SER A 348 -1.32 -34.89 -19.80
N LEU A 349 -2.24 -33.94 -19.77
CA LEU A 349 -2.59 -33.03 -20.85
C LEU A 349 -2.58 -31.60 -20.31
N GLN A 350 -1.97 -30.67 -21.04
CA GLN A 350 -1.98 -29.24 -20.73
C GLN A 350 -2.72 -28.50 -21.84
N PHE A 351 -3.53 -27.51 -21.49
CA PHE A 351 -4.41 -26.77 -22.39
C PHE A 351 -4.12 -25.27 -22.29
N THR A 352 -4.07 -24.57 -23.41
CA THR A 352 -3.77 -23.12 -23.47
C THR A 352 -4.74 -22.41 -24.41
N ASP A 353 -5.26 -21.26 -23.98
CA ASP A 353 -6.27 -20.46 -24.71
C ASP A 353 -6.14 -18.97 -24.38
N GLU A 354 -6.56 -18.09 -25.30
CA GLU A 354 -6.44 -16.63 -25.08
C GLU A 354 -7.49 -16.09 -24.11
N ILE A 355 -8.71 -16.65 -24.06
CA ILE A 355 -9.78 -16.19 -23.16
C ILE A 355 -10.04 -17.12 -21.98
N GLY A 356 -9.73 -18.41 -22.11
CA GLY A 356 -9.76 -19.41 -21.04
C GLY A 356 -10.46 -20.72 -21.42
N VAL A 357 -9.90 -21.84 -20.97
CA VAL A 357 -10.35 -23.20 -21.33
C VAL A 357 -11.56 -23.62 -20.48
N LYS A 358 -12.66 -24.04 -21.11
CA LYS A 358 -13.95 -24.30 -20.43
C LYS A 358 -14.23 -25.78 -20.19
N GLY A 359 -13.79 -26.66 -21.09
CA GLY A 359 -14.01 -28.11 -20.98
C GLY A 359 -13.29 -28.90 -22.06
N VAL A 360 -13.28 -30.23 -21.91
CA VAL A 360 -12.56 -31.15 -22.80
C VAL A 360 -13.31 -32.48 -22.99
N GLU A 361 -13.32 -32.99 -24.22
CA GLU A 361 -13.64 -34.37 -24.56
C GLU A 361 -12.38 -35.07 -25.10
N VAL A 362 -12.04 -36.26 -24.56
CA VAL A 362 -10.88 -37.05 -25.00
C VAL A 362 -11.35 -38.37 -25.62
N TYR A 363 -10.81 -38.71 -26.80
CA TYR A 363 -11.06 -39.97 -27.47
C TYR A 363 -9.75 -40.71 -27.73
N ILE A 364 -9.74 -42.04 -27.68
CA ILE A 364 -8.63 -42.87 -28.16
C ILE A 364 -8.87 -43.35 -29.60
N GLU A 365 -7.82 -43.31 -30.42
CA GLU A 365 -7.75 -43.95 -31.74
C GLU A 365 -6.47 -44.78 -31.85
N TYR A 366 -6.53 -45.92 -32.53
CA TYR A 366 -5.36 -46.78 -32.80
C TYR A 366 -5.25 -47.15 -34.28
N GLN A 367 -4.04 -47.46 -34.75
CA GLN A 367 -3.72 -47.75 -36.15
C GLN A 367 -3.11 -49.15 -36.27
N THR A 368 -3.68 -49.99 -37.14
CA THR A 368 -3.16 -51.35 -37.39
C THR A 368 -2.25 -51.39 -38.62
N THR A 369 -1.68 -52.56 -38.93
CA THR A 369 -0.87 -52.80 -40.14
C THR A 369 -1.57 -52.49 -41.47
N GLU A 370 -2.91 -52.42 -41.52
CA GLU A 370 -3.65 -51.93 -42.70
C GLU A 370 -3.55 -50.40 -42.89
N SER A 371 -2.85 -49.70 -41.99
CA SER A 371 -2.56 -48.26 -42.00
C SER A 371 -3.79 -47.34 -41.88
N THR A 372 -4.97 -47.88 -41.59
CA THR A 372 -6.18 -47.14 -41.23
C THR A 372 -6.29 -46.98 -39.71
N TRP A 373 -6.80 -45.82 -39.28
CA TRP A 373 -7.14 -45.57 -37.87
C TRP A 373 -8.51 -46.18 -37.54
N SER A 374 -8.69 -46.54 -36.27
CA SER A 374 -9.95 -47.05 -35.71
C SER A 374 -11.08 -46.01 -35.75
N GLU A 375 -12.29 -46.43 -35.36
CA GLU A 375 -13.28 -45.49 -34.85
C GLU A 375 -12.76 -44.85 -33.55
N ALA A 376 -13.13 -43.61 -33.27
CA ALA A 376 -12.70 -42.86 -32.09
C ALA A 376 -13.57 -43.22 -30.89
N LEU A 377 -12.96 -43.72 -29.81
CA LEU A 377 -13.66 -44.23 -28.62
C LEU A 377 -13.52 -43.23 -27.47
N LEU A 378 -14.62 -42.78 -26.88
CA LEU A 378 -14.63 -41.77 -25.82
C LEU A 378 -13.99 -42.30 -24.53
N CYS A 379 -12.96 -41.64 -24.03
CA CYS A 379 -12.36 -41.88 -22.72
C CYS A 379 -13.21 -41.19 -21.65
N ASP A 380 -14.23 -41.86 -21.12
CA ASP A 380 -15.07 -41.32 -20.04
C ASP A 380 -14.52 -41.65 -18.65
N GLU A 381 -15.09 -41.05 -17.61
CA GLU A 381 -14.68 -41.26 -16.20
C GLU A 381 -14.98 -42.70 -15.69
N ASN A 382 -15.64 -43.55 -16.49
CA ASN A 382 -16.04 -44.91 -16.10
C ASN A 382 -15.30 -46.02 -16.88
N ALA A 383 -14.41 -45.65 -17.81
CA ALA A 383 -13.70 -46.55 -18.71
C ALA A 383 -14.61 -47.44 -19.59
N GLU A 384 -15.80 -46.98 -20.02
CA GLU A 384 -16.79 -47.86 -20.71
C GLU A 384 -16.24 -48.54 -21.99
N ASN A 385 -15.23 -47.94 -22.64
CA ASN A 385 -14.60 -48.50 -23.84
C ASN A 385 -13.56 -49.61 -23.56
N GLY A 386 -13.07 -49.75 -22.31
CA GLY A 386 -12.10 -50.77 -21.91
C GLY A 386 -10.65 -50.58 -22.39
N LEU A 387 -10.30 -49.38 -22.89
CA LEU A 387 -8.95 -48.98 -23.34
C LEU A 387 -8.46 -47.68 -22.67
N CYS A 388 -9.35 -46.76 -22.30
CA CYS A 388 -9.00 -45.49 -21.66
C CYS A 388 -10.11 -44.87 -20.81
N ALA A 389 -9.71 -44.00 -19.87
CA ALA A 389 -10.58 -43.15 -19.05
C ALA A 389 -9.96 -41.77 -18.81
N ILE A 390 -10.76 -40.75 -18.47
CA ILE A 390 -10.28 -39.39 -18.14
C ILE A 390 -10.37 -39.12 -16.63
N ASP A 391 -9.38 -38.39 -16.08
CA ASP A 391 -9.39 -37.79 -14.75
C ASP A 391 -9.27 -36.27 -14.90
N SER A 392 -10.28 -35.57 -14.38
CA SER A 392 -10.48 -34.12 -14.48
C SER A 392 -10.08 -33.35 -13.22
N SER A 393 -9.50 -34.02 -12.20
CA SER A 393 -9.30 -33.45 -10.86
C SER A 393 -8.41 -32.20 -10.79
N ASP A 394 -7.40 -32.09 -11.67
CA ASP A 394 -6.51 -30.92 -11.77
C ASP A 394 -7.03 -29.84 -12.75
N PHE A 395 -8.18 -30.06 -13.40
CA PHE A 395 -8.69 -29.18 -14.46
C PHE A 395 -9.42 -27.96 -13.90
N VAL A 396 -8.69 -26.85 -13.78
CA VAL A 396 -9.27 -25.54 -13.49
C VAL A 396 -9.98 -25.01 -14.74
N VAL A 397 -11.28 -24.75 -14.62
CA VAL A 397 -12.12 -24.13 -15.66
C VAL A 397 -11.85 -22.63 -15.72
N GLY A 398 -11.73 -22.08 -16.94
CA GLY A 398 -11.74 -20.65 -17.23
C GLY A 398 -10.40 -19.91 -17.12
N VAL A 399 -9.34 -20.57 -16.69
CA VAL A 399 -7.96 -20.02 -16.81
C VAL A 399 -7.45 -20.14 -18.25
N ARG A 400 -6.51 -19.26 -18.64
CA ARG A 400 -5.80 -19.31 -19.94
C ARG A 400 -4.88 -20.54 -20.09
N GLU A 401 -4.56 -21.23 -18.99
CA GLU A 401 -3.65 -22.38 -18.97
C GLU A 401 -4.09 -23.37 -17.86
N THR A 402 -4.37 -24.64 -18.21
CA THR A 402 -4.92 -25.67 -17.29
C THR A 402 -4.48 -27.09 -17.66
N THR A 403 -4.77 -28.10 -16.83
CA THR A 403 -4.30 -29.50 -17.04
C THR A 403 -5.35 -30.56 -16.72
N ALA A 404 -5.28 -31.74 -17.34
CA ALA A 404 -6.10 -32.92 -17.04
C ALA A 404 -5.31 -34.23 -17.28
N LYS A 405 -5.84 -35.39 -16.88
CA LYS A 405 -5.18 -36.71 -17.01
C LYS A 405 -6.03 -37.73 -17.75
N VAL A 406 -5.38 -38.73 -18.34
CA VAL A 406 -6.01 -39.80 -19.12
C VAL A 406 -5.31 -41.13 -18.83
N LEU A 407 -6.05 -42.10 -18.30
CA LEU A 407 -5.61 -43.46 -18.01
C LEU A 407 -5.77 -44.35 -19.26
N ILE A 408 -4.86 -45.29 -19.50
CA ILE A 408 -4.76 -46.11 -20.73
C ILE A 408 -4.39 -47.57 -20.39
N ASP A 409 -5.19 -48.57 -20.81
CA ASP A 409 -4.77 -49.99 -20.78
C ASP A 409 -3.95 -50.32 -22.04
N THR A 410 -2.63 -50.29 -21.91
CA THR A 410 -1.70 -50.58 -23.02
C THR A 410 -1.67 -52.05 -23.40
N GLN A 411 -1.96 -52.96 -22.46
CA GLN A 411 -1.98 -54.37 -22.79
C GLN A 411 -3.25 -54.75 -23.53
N ALA A 412 -4.36 -54.06 -23.32
CA ALA A 412 -5.54 -54.20 -24.16
C ALA A 412 -5.25 -53.73 -25.58
N LEU A 413 -4.50 -52.63 -25.77
CA LEU A 413 -4.04 -52.18 -27.10
C LEU A 413 -3.21 -53.25 -27.82
N ASP A 414 -2.22 -53.86 -27.16
CA ASP A 414 -1.43 -54.98 -27.74
C ASP A 414 -2.27 -56.21 -28.09
N LYS A 415 -3.42 -56.42 -27.43
CA LYS A 415 -4.33 -57.54 -27.67
C LYS A 415 -5.35 -57.28 -28.80
N LEU A 416 -5.35 -56.09 -29.41
CA LEU A 416 -6.22 -55.75 -30.54
C LEU A 416 -5.69 -56.37 -31.86
N VAL A 417 -6.41 -57.40 -32.32
CA VAL A 417 -6.17 -58.23 -33.54
C VAL A 417 -5.18 -59.40 -33.33
N PRO A 418 -5.64 -60.67 -33.46
CA PRO A 418 -4.77 -61.87 -33.43
C PRO A 418 -4.18 -62.24 -34.82
N PRO A 419 -3.10 -63.06 -34.88
CA PRO A 419 -2.05 -62.87 -35.88
C PRO A 419 -1.95 -63.95 -37.00
N PRO A 420 -1.10 -63.68 -38.01
CA PRO A 420 -0.45 -64.70 -38.84
C PRO A 420 1.11 -64.62 -38.82
N GLU A 421 1.74 -65.57 -38.12
CA GLU A 421 3.14 -66.04 -38.28
C GLU A 421 4.35 -65.08 -38.08
N GLU A 422 4.20 -63.82 -37.69
CA GLU A 422 5.34 -62.95 -37.25
C GLU A 422 5.16 -62.37 -35.83
N GLU A 423 6.27 -62.26 -35.07
CA GLU A 423 6.31 -61.98 -33.63
C GLU A 423 6.37 -60.46 -33.33
N GLN A 424 5.35 -59.71 -33.75
CA GLN A 424 5.23 -58.25 -33.52
C GLN A 424 3.77 -57.86 -33.21
N PRO A 425 3.52 -56.85 -32.34
CA PRO A 425 2.16 -56.34 -32.10
C PRO A 425 1.57 -55.72 -33.37
N THR A 426 0.28 -55.98 -33.62
CA THR A 426 -0.39 -55.58 -34.87
C THR A 426 -0.90 -54.13 -34.88
N VAL A 427 -0.91 -53.47 -33.71
CA VAL A 427 -1.17 -52.04 -33.55
C VAL A 427 0.17 -51.30 -33.62
N LEU A 428 0.33 -50.45 -34.63
CA LEU A 428 1.59 -49.76 -34.94
C LEU A 428 1.68 -48.36 -34.32
N ALA A 429 0.55 -47.78 -33.91
CA ALA A 429 0.47 -46.50 -33.22
C ALA A 429 -0.89 -46.37 -32.50
N ALA A 430 -0.89 -45.63 -31.40
CA ALA A 430 -2.09 -45.15 -30.73
C ALA A 430 -1.97 -43.63 -30.50
N ARG A 431 -3.12 -42.96 -30.40
CA ARG A 431 -3.20 -41.55 -30.05
C ARG A 431 -4.44 -41.25 -29.24
N LEU A 432 -4.37 -40.15 -28.50
CA LEU A 432 -5.54 -39.41 -28.10
C LEU A 432 -5.91 -38.40 -29.21
N THR A 433 -7.21 -38.20 -29.41
CA THR A 433 -7.79 -37.11 -30.19
C THR A 433 -8.67 -36.30 -29.26
N VAL A 434 -8.28 -35.05 -29.05
CA VAL A 434 -8.80 -34.19 -27.98
C VAL A 434 -9.60 -33.03 -28.59
N TYR A 435 -10.80 -32.78 -28.05
CA TYR A 435 -11.63 -31.63 -28.40
C TYR A 435 -11.79 -30.77 -27.15
N ALA A 436 -11.08 -29.66 -27.09
CA ALA A 436 -11.27 -28.64 -26.06
C ALA A 436 -12.28 -27.58 -26.52
N GLU A 437 -13.01 -26.99 -25.56
CA GLU A 437 -13.92 -25.87 -25.75
C GLU A 437 -13.40 -24.65 -24.96
N ASP A 438 -13.35 -23.47 -25.57
CA ASP A 438 -13.03 -22.21 -24.90
C ASP A 438 -14.23 -21.67 -24.11
N ALA A 439 -14.05 -20.55 -23.40
CA ALA A 439 -15.12 -19.89 -22.66
C ALA A 439 -16.34 -19.49 -23.53
N LEU A 440 -16.12 -19.05 -24.78
CA LEU A 440 -17.17 -18.60 -25.71
C LEU A 440 -17.88 -19.77 -26.45
N GLY A 441 -17.39 -21.00 -26.32
CA GLY A 441 -17.92 -22.18 -27.02
C GLY A 441 -17.27 -22.47 -28.38
N ASN A 442 -16.16 -21.82 -28.72
CA ASN A 442 -15.34 -22.22 -29.86
C ASN A 442 -14.67 -23.57 -29.54
N LYS A 443 -14.73 -24.50 -30.51
CA LYS A 443 -14.08 -25.81 -30.42
C LYS A 443 -13.79 -26.39 -31.81
N PRO A 444 -12.81 -27.31 -31.93
CA PRO A 444 -12.50 -27.95 -33.21
C PRO A 444 -13.71 -28.69 -33.76
N HIS A 445 -13.98 -28.52 -35.06
CA HIS A 445 -15.07 -29.28 -35.68
C HIS A 445 -14.80 -30.78 -35.64
N TYR A 446 -15.86 -31.60 -35.68
CA TYR A 446 -15.73 -33.07 -35.66
C TYR A 446 -14.70 -33.56 -36.69
N GLY A 447 -13.72 -34.37 -36.25
CA GLY A 447 -12.60 -34.86 -37.05
C GLY A 447 -11.33 -33.96 -37.05
N ALA A 448 -11.40 -32.75 -36.50
CA ALA A 448 -10.26 -31.81 -36.40
C ALA A 448 -9.72 -31.62 -34.96
N GLY A 449 -10.14 -32.45 -33.99
CA GLY A 449 -9.55 -32.46 -32.65
C GLY A 449 -8.05 -32.75 -32.68
N THR A 450 -7.32 -32.21 -31.70
CA THR A 450 -5.85 -32.25 -31.63
C THR A 450 -5.36 -33.67 -31.38
N LYS A 451 -4.33 -34.10 -32.12
CA LYS A 451 -3.91 -35.49 -32.22
C LYS A 451 -2.59 -35.71 -31.48
N LEU A 452 -2.68 -36.33 -30.32
CA LEU A 452 -1.58 -36.54 -29.38
C LEU A 452 -1.18 -38.03 -29.41
N PRO A 453 -0.18 -38.41 -30.23
CA PRO A 453 0.31 -39.79 -30.25
C PRO A 453 0.98 -40.14 -28.92
N PHE A 454 0.92 -41.41 -28.55
CA PHE A 454 1.68 -41.95 -27.44
C PHE A 454 2.32 -43.29 -27.80
N GLN A 455 3.34 -43.65 -27.04
CA GLN A 455 4.05 -44.92 -27.15
C GLN A 455 3.75 -45.75 -25.90
N TRP A 456 3.85 -47.06 -26.04
CA TRP A 456 3.84 -48.00 -24.94
C TRP A 456 4.89 -49.07 -25.21
N ASP A 457 5.39 -49.71 -24.17
CA ASP A 457 6.40 -50.75 -24.28
C ASP A 457 6.13 -51.96 -23.38
N ASN A 458 6.54 -53.11 -23.89
CA ASN A 458 6.54 -54.42 -23.26
C ASN A 458 7.75 -55.27 -23.78
N ILE A 459 8.90 -54.64 -24.10
CA ILE A 459 10.07 -55.23 -24.82
C ILE A 459 11.25 -55.50 -23.85
N SER A 460 12.51 -55.66 -24.30
CA SER A 460 13.65 -56.27 -23.57
C SER A 460 15.01 -55.59 -23.85
N PRO A 461 15.99 -55.62 -22.91
CA PRO A 461 17.07 -54.62 -22.85
C PRO A 461 18.37 -54.95 -23.62
N VAL A 462 19.37 -54.06 -23.60
CA VAL A 462 20.63 -54.14 -24.38
C VAL A 462 21.84 -53.55 -23.65
N ILE A 463 22.79 -54.38 -23.24
CA ILE A 463 23.91 -53.97 -22.35
C ILE A 463 24.97 -53.08 -23.04
N VAL A 464 25.65 -52.19 -22.29
CA VAL A 464 26.82 -51.35 -22.63
C VAL A 464 27.75 -51.19 -21.40
N VAL A 465 28.96 -50.60 -21.54
CA VAL A 465 29.99 -50.51 -20.46
C VAL A 465 30.73 -49.16 -20.49
N THR A 466 31.00 -48.54 -19.33
CA THR A 466 31.47 -47.14 -19.14
C THR A 466 32.82 -47.01 -18.47
N SER A 467 33.32 -48.10 -17.86
CA SER A 467 34.53 -48.12 -17.04
C SER A 467 35.72 -47.44 -17.70
N PRO A 468 36.57 -46.70 -16.96
CA PRO A 468 37.79 -46.13 -17.51
C PRO A 468 38.63 -47.21 -18.17
N SER A 469 38.86 -47.08 -19.48
CA SER A 469 39.78 -47.93 -20.24
C SER A 469 41.25 -47.69 -19.86
N THR A 470 41.51 -46.85 -18.87
CA THR A 470 42.79 -46.51 -18.25
C THR A 470 42.63 -46.38 -16.73
N MET A 471 43.47 -47.05 -15.94
CA MET A 471 43.54 -46.93 -14.46
C MET A 471 44.88 -46.36 -13.98
N ASN A 472 44.94 -45.75 -12.79
CA ASN A 472 46.22 -45.29 -12.23
C ASN A 472 47.23 -46.45 -12.12
N GLY A 473 48.47 -46.22 -12.54
CA GLY A 473 49.54 -47.23 -12.55
C GLY A 473 49.88 -47.83 -11.18
N THR A 474 49.49 -47.18 -10.09
CA THR A 474 49.69 -47.62 -8.69
C THR A 474 48.44 -48.11 -7.97
N ALA A 475 47.27 -48.15 -8.64
CA ALA A 475 46.02 -48.59 -8.01
C ALA A 475 45.99 -50.11 -7.78
N GLU A 476 45.94 -50.51 -6.50
CA GLU A 476 45.80 -51.91 -6.05
C GLU A 476 44.38 -52.46 -6.24
N VAL A 477 43.41 -51.57 -6.53
CA VAL A 477 41.98 -51.83 -6.73
C VAL A 477 41.57 -51.29 -8.10
N TYR A 478 40.70 -52.00 -8.81
CA TYR A 478 40.03 -51.51 -10.02
C TYR A 478 38.52 -51.74 -9.90
N GLU A 479 37.74 -50.74 -10.29
CA GLU A 479 36.29 -50.79 -10.28
C GLU A 479 35.76 -50.79 -11.71
N LEU A 480 34.93 -51.79 -12.04
CA LEU A 480 34.37 -52.02 -13.36
C LEU A 480 32.96 -51.43 -13.43
N THR A 481 32.79 -50.29 -14.10
CA THR A 481 31.47 -49.69 -14.33
C THR A 481 30.89 -49.92 -15.71
N GLY A 482 29.57 -49.98 -15.82
CA GLY A 482 28.87 -50.09 -17.09
C GLY A 482 27.44 -49.57 -17.08
N TYR A 483 26.70 -49.76 -18.18
CA TYR A 483 25.36 -49.19 -18.37
C TYR A 483 24.50 -49.99 -19.38
N ILE A 484 23.26 -50.41 -19.03
CA ILE A 484 22.42 -51.37 -19.78
C ILE A 484 21.13 -50.72 -20.28
N VAL A 485 20.89 -50.67 -21.60
CA VAL A 485 19.93 -49.78 -22.29
C VAL A 485 18.74 -50.56 -22.89
N ASP A 486 17.48 -50.28 -22.56
CA ASP A 486 16.32 -50.87 -23.30
C ASP A 486 15.77 -49.94 -24.39
N SER A 487 15.19 -50.50 -25.45
CA SER A 487 14.40 -49.76 -26.43
C SER A 487 13.09 -49.14 -25.91
N GLY A 488 12.59 -49.50 -24.73
CA GLY A 488 11.38 -48.86 -24.15
C GLY A 488 11.16 -48.94 -22.63
N SER A 489 12.07 -49.54 -21.84
CA SER A 489 11.83 -49.94 -20.44
C SER A 489 13.03 -49.75 -19.49
N GLU A 490 12.86 -49.22 -18.26
CA GLU A 490 14.00 -49.09 -17.30
C GLU A 490 14.55 -50.46 -16.88
N ILE A 491 15.57 -50.57 -16.02
CA ILE A 491 16.24 -51.87 -15.79
C ILE A 491 16.18 -52.36 -14.33
N ALA A 492 15.43 -53.44 -14.12
CA ALA A 492 15.15 -54.04 -12.82
C ALA A 492 16.29 -54.88 -12.21
N SER A 493 17.13 -55.59 -12.98
CA SER A 493 18.28 -56.34 -12.42
C SER A 493 19.36 -56.73 -13.45
N ALA A 494 20.54 -57.17 -13.00
CA ALA A 494 21.67 -57.56 -13.86
C ALA A 494 22.69 -58.51 -13.17
N THR A 495 23.67 -59.05 -13.91
CA THR A 495 24.75 -59.94 -13.42
C THR A 495 26.10 -59.68 -14.11
N ILE A 496 27.23 -60.13 -13.53
CA ILE A 496 28.57 -60.15 -14.16
C ILE A 496 29.31 -61.48 -13.95
N THR A 497 30.13 -61.86 -14.92
CA THR A 497 31.07 -62.98 -14.85
C THR A 497 32.50 -62.57 -15.27
N MET A 498 33.50 -62.98 -14.48
CA MET A 498 34.93 -62.83 -14.77
C MET A 498 35.67 -64.16 -14.52
N GLY A 499 35.78 -65.01 -15.54
CA GLY A 499 36.39 -66.33 -15.42
C GLY A 499 35.47 -67.28 -14.64
N ASP A 500 35.90 -67.70 -13.45
CA ASP A 500 35.11 -68.52 -12.53
C ASP A 500 34.38 -67.69 -11.45
N ASP A 501 34.57 -66.35 -11.41
CA ASP A 501 33.88 -65.43 -10.49
C ASP A 501 32.57 -64.93 -11.14
N ILE A 502 31.45 -65.03 -10.42
CA ILE A 502 30.10 -64.63 -10.89
C ILE A 502 29.42 -63.82 -9.78
N ARG A 503 28.86 -62.67 -10.15
CA ARG A 503 28.24 -61.70 -9.24
C ARG A 503 26.88 -61.25 -9.78
N SER A 504 25.94 -60.93 -8.89
CA SER A 504 24.74 -60.21 -9.27
C SER A 504 25.05 -58.71 -9.20
N LEU A 505 24.66 -57.96 -10.21
CA LEU A 505 24.77 -56.52 -10.20
C LEU A 505 23.57 -55.91 -9.49
N GLU A 506 23.83 -54.93 -8.64
CA GLU A 506 22.83 -53.92 -8.30
C GLU A 506 22.78 -52.91 -9.45
N CYS A 507 21.56 -52.61 -9.90
CA CYS A 507 21.31 -51.68 -10.99
C CYS A 507 21.17 -50.24 -10.46
N PHE A 508 21.87 -49.32 -11.11
CA PHE A 508 21.92 -47.90 -10.79
C PHE A 508 21.52 -47.10 -12.03
N SER A 509 20.22 -46.97 -12.33
CA SER A 509 19.82 -46.04 -13.39
C SER A 509 20.21 -44.61 -13.00
N SER A 510 20.93 -43.92 -13.89
CA SER A 510 21.39 -42.53 -13.65
C SER A 510 20.72 -41.52 -14.58
N GLY A 511 19.42 -41.71 -14.81
CA GLY A 511 18.46 -40.64 -15.09
C GLY A 511 18.61 -39.82 -16.38
N SER A 512 19.45 -40.20 -17.34
CA SER A 512 19.80 -39.28 -18.45
C SER A 512 20.03 -39.89 -19.83
N ASP A 513 20.02 -41.22 -19.98
CA ASP A 513 20.10 -41.87 -21.29
C ASP A 513 18.71 -41.88 -21.96
N ILE A 514 18.61 -41.45 -23.24
CA ILE A 514 17.34 -41.34 -24.02
C ILE A 514 16.59 -42.67 -24.10
N LEU A 515 17.34 -43.76 -24.06
CA LEU A 515 16.84 -45.10 -23.83
C LEU A 515 17.25 -45.50 -22.41
N PRO A 516 16.32 -45.94 -21.57
CA PRO A 516 16.52 -46.01 -20.13
C PRO A 516 17.53 -47.09 -19.71
N THR A 517 18.40 -46.77 -18.73
CA THR A 517 19.70 -47.44 -18.64
C THR A 517 20.26 -47.73 -17.24
N CYS A 518 20.35 -49.01 -16.83
CA CYS A 518 20.97 -49.43 -15.55
C CYS A 518 22.48 -49.39 -15.59
N ARG A 519 23.10 -48.54 -14.75
CA ARG A 519 24.54 -48.61 -14.51
C ARG A 519 24.89 -49.66 -13.48
N PHE A 520 26.10 -50.20 -13.60
CA PHE A 520 26.66 -51.18 -12.67
C PHE A 520 28.04 -50.74 -12.21
N SER A 521 28.51 -51.24 -11.06
CA SER A 521 29.85 -50.98 -10.53
C SER A 521 30.37 -52.19 -9.75
N GLU A 522 31.44 -52.82 -10.22
CA GLU A 522 32.01 -54.03 -9.61
C GLU A 522 33.48 -53.87 -9.22
N THR A 523 33.75 -53.93 -7.92
CA THR A 523 35.09 -53.68 -7.37
C THR A 523 35.94 -54.96 -7.34
N TYR A 524 37.15 -54.88 -7.90
CA TYR A 524 38.18 -55.91 -7.87
C TYR A 524 39.37 -55.43 -7.02
N THR A 525 39.49 -55.98 -5.82
CA THR A 525 40.41 -55.51 -4.75
C THR A 525 41.83 -56.08 -4.80
N ASP A 526 42.17 -56.83 -5.87
CA ASP A 526 43.54 -57.28 -6.17
C ASP A 526 43.79 -57.17 -7.68
N THR A 527 44.43 -56.07 -8.10
CA THR A 527 44.77 -55.81 -9.50
C THR A 527 46.06 -56.50 -9.95
N THR A 528 46.69 -57.36 -9.13
CA THR A 528 47.89 -58.10 -9.55
C THR A 528 47.60 -59.18 -10.59
N ALA A 529 46.35 -59.61 -10.70
CA ALA A 529 45.87 -60.47 -11.79
C ALA A 529 45.66 -59.72 -13.13
N PHE A 530 45.66 -58.38 -13.13
CA PHE A 530 45.41 -57.58 -14.32
C PHE A 530 46.72 -57.42 -15.11
N GLY A 531 46.67 -57.71 -16.41
CA GLY A 531 47.83 -57.55 -17.30
C GLY A 531 48.01 -56.10 -17.75
N ASN A 532 48.60 -55.94 -18.94
CA ASN A 532 48.41 -54.71 -19.73
C ASN A 532 46.98 -54.61 -20.30
N ALA A 533 46.19 -55.70 -20.23
CA ALA A 533 44.76 -55.77 -20.55
C ALA A 533 44.04 -56.93 -19.78
N THR A 534 42.75 -56.77 -19.48
CA THR A 534 41.88 -57.69 -18.67
C THR A 534 40.41 -57.64 -19.15
N ARG A 535 39.56 -58.69 -18.98
CA ARG A 535 38.19 -58.81 -19.59
C ARG A 535 37.05 -59.31 -18.67
N PHE A 536 35.80 -58.97 -19.00
CA PHE A 536 34.56 -59.24 -18.21
C PHE A 536 33.30 -59.52 -19.09
N VAL A 537 32.25 -60.15 -18.53
CA VAL A 537 30.94 -60.53 -19.17
C VAL A 537 29.75 -60.10 -18.27
N ILE A 538 28.55 -59.80 -18.80
CA ILE A 538 27.38 -59.17 -18.10
C ILE A 538 26.00 -59.73 -18.58
N GLU A 539 24.95 -59.87 -17.72
CA GLU A 539 23.51 -60.13 -18.06
C GLU A 539 22.54 -59.06 -17.48
N ALA A 540 21.25 -59.01 -17.89
CA ALA A 540 20.27 -57.96 -17.54
C ALA A 540 18.76 -58.35 -17.56
N VAL A 541 17.90 -57.54 -16.91
CA VAL A 541 16.42 -57.64 -16.84
C VAL A 541 15.72 -56.25 -16.74
N ASP A 542 14.64 -55.96 -17.46
CA ASP A 542 13.97 -54.64 -17.50
C ASP A 542 12.79 -54.41 -16.49
N GLU A 543 12.37 -53.15 -16.29
CA GLU A 543 11.36 -52.67 -15.31
C GLU A 543 9.93 -53.03 -15.71
N GLN A 544 9.66 -53.09 -17.01
CA GLN A 544 8.43 -53.64 -17.57
C GLN A 544 8.43 -55.19 -17.56
N GLY A 545 9.58 -55.87 -17.75
CA GLY A 545 9.85 -57.22 -17.19
C GLY A 545 10.63 -58.34 -17.94
N ASN A 546 11.46 -58.10 -18.96
CA ASN A 546 12.19 -59.11 -19.81
C ASN A 546 13.76 -59.03 -19.71
N THR A 547 14.64 -59.56 -20.61
CA THR A 547 16.11 -59.87 -20.33
C THR A 547 17.20 -59.77 -21.46
N SER A 548 18.53 -59.64 -21.16
CA SER A 548 19.70 -59.67 -22.14
C SER A 548 21.19 -59.86 -21.61
N GLU A 549 22.29 -59.67 -22.43
CA GLU A 549 23.75 -60.01 -22.16
C GLU A 549 24.89 -59.19 -22.94
N ARG A 550 26.18 -59.05 -22.45
CA ARG A 550 27.42 -58.43 -23.13
C ARG A 550 28.85 -58.70 -22.50
N ILE A 551 29.98 -58.14 -23.05
CA ILE A 551 31.46 -58.29 -22.70
C ILE A 551 32.31 -56.96 -22.80
N PHE A 552 33.47 -56.76 -22.08
CA PHE A 552 34.38 -55.54 -22.06
C PHE A 552 35.93 -55.72 -21.70
N GLU A 553 36.83 -54.67 -21.82
CA GLU A 553 38.34 -54.68 -21.61
C GLU A 553 39.03 -53.33 -21.11
N VAL A 554 40.23 -53.33 -20.44
CA VAL A 554 40.86 -52.19 -19.64
C VAL A 554 42.43 -52.00 -19.74
N THR A 555 43.03 -50.79 -19.58
CA THR A 555 44.51 -50.45 -19.57
C THR A 555 44.99 -49.43 -18.46
N ARG A 556 46.10 -48.62 -18.58
CA ARG A 556 46.72 -47.79 -17.47
C ARG A 556 47.26 -46.35 -17.84
N ASP A 557 47.23 -45.40 -16.88
CA ASP A 557 47.61 -43.94 -16.98
C ASP A 557 48.16 -43.33 -15.63
N ASN A 558 48.81 -42.13 -15.60
CA ASN A 558 49.39 -41.47 -14.38
C ASN A 558 49.61 -39.90 -14.40
N THR A 559 48.96 -39.07 -15.22
CA THR A 559 49.24 -37.59 -15.28
C THR A 559 48.53 -36.79 -14.16
N ARG A 560 48.65 -35.45 -14.06
CA ARG A 560 47.89 -34.61 -13.10
C ARG A 560 47.25 -33.39 -13.78
N PRO A 561 45.95 -33.10 -13.52
CA PRO A 561 45.27 -31.92 -14.05
C PRO A 561 45.69 -30.62 -13.34
N THR A 562 45.36 -29.50 -13.96
CA THR A 562 45.74 -28.14 -13.56
C THR A 562 44.53 -27.20 -13.49
N GLN A 563 44.57 -26.20 -12.60
CA GLN A 563 43.51 -25.20 -12.43
C GLN A 563 44.04 -23.79 -12.17
N SER A 564 43.29 -22.77 -12.58
CA SER A 564 43.62 -21.35 -12.40
C SER A 564 42.38 -20.51 -12.07
N LEU A 565 42.49 -19.63 -11.06
CA LEU A 565 41.42 -18.72 -10.63
C LEU A 565 41.49 -17.33 -11.27
N GLU A 566 40.34 -16.74 -11.55
CA GLU A 566 40.18 -15.31 -11.84
C GLU A 566 39.06 -14.71 -10.99
N PHE A 567 39.29 -13.53 -10.41
CA PHE A 567 38.29 -12.75 -9.68
C PHE A 567 37.70 -11.64 -10.58
N PRO A 568 36.48 -11.14 -10.32
CA PRO A 568 35.88 -10.10 -11.14
C PRO A 568 36.73 -8.82 -11.11
N SER A 569 37.38 -8.49 -12.23
CA SER A 569 38.33 -7.39 -12.29
C SER A 569 37.64 -6.02 -12.20
N ALA A 570 38.37 -5.02 -11.70
CA ALA A 570 37.90 -3.63 -11.53
C ALA A 570 37.37 -2.97 -12.82
N THR A 571 37.71 -3.53 -13.99
CA THR A 571 37.26 -3.11 -15.32
C THR A 571 36.09 -3.92 -15.88
N ALA A 572 35.62 -4.95 -15.16
CA ALA A 572 34.61 -5.89 -15.62
C ALA A 572 33.38 -5.98 -14.69
N THR A 573 33.54 -5.96 -13.37
CA THR A 573 32.44 -6.03 -12.39
C THR A 573 32.89 -5.53 -11.02
N LYS A 574 32.03 -4.79 -10.32
CA LYS A 574 32.18 -4.45 -8.90
C LYS A 574 31.08 -5.12 -8.07
N MET A 575 31.32 -5.32 -6.78
CA MET A 575 30.36 -5.93 -5.86
C MET A 575 29.90 -4.92 -4.81
N MET A 576 28.73 -5.17 -4.22
CA MET A 576 28.16 -4.34 -3.15
C MET A 576 28.66 -4.82 -1.79
N TYR A 577 28.96 -3.88 -0.90
CA TYR A 577 29.48 -4.11 0.44
C TYR A 577 28.79 -3.20 1.45
N ILE A 578 28.82 -3.64 2.70
CA ILE A 578 28.58 -2.81 3.88
C ILE A 578 29.72 -3.05 4.87
N ASN A 579 30.04 -2.06 5.71
CA ASN A 579 30.89 -2.29 6.87
C ASN A 579 30.01 -2.58 8.09
N ILE A 580 30.37 -3.60 8.86
CA ILE A 580 29.72 -3.95 10.13
C ILE A 580 30.82 -4.08 11.19
N ASP A 581 30.64 -3.42 12.33
CA ASP A 581 31.58 -3.49 13.46
C ASP A 581 31.20 -4.56 14.50
N ALA A 582 31.91 -4.57 15.64
CA ALA A 582 31.71 -5.56 16.70
C ALA A 582 30.43 -5.33 17.53
N ASP A 583 29.86 -4.13 17.46
CA ASP A 583 28.63 -3.72 18.17
C ASP A 583 27.41 -3.74 17.22
N ASN A 584 27.59 -4.33 16.01
CA ASN A 584 26.64 -4.41 14.91
C ASN A 584 26.20 -3.06 14.28
N ASN A 585 27.00 -2.00 14.46
CA ASN A 585 26.78 -0.75 13.73
C ASN A 585 27.11 -0.96 12.25
N ARG A 586 26.30 -0.36 11.38
CA ARG A 586 26.42 -0.49 9.91
C ARG A 586 26.85 0.84 9.28
N SER A 587 27.71 0.79 8.27
CA SER A 587 27.89 1.92 7.35
C SER A 587 26.73 2.00 6.35
N GLU A 588 26.70 3.07 5.55
CA GLU A 588 25.99 3.06 4.27
C GLU A 588 26.53 1.93 3.36
N ASP A 589 25.69 1.48 2.41
CA ASP A 589 26.09 0.56 1.35
C ASP A 589 27.05 1.24 0.36
N TYR A 590 28.04 0.50 -0.14
CA TYR A 590 28.99 1.01 -1.14
C TYR A 590 29.44 -0.08 -2.12
N ILE A 591 29.96 0.34 -3.27
CA ILE A 591 30.34 -0.54 -4.37
C ILE A 591 31.86 -0.51 -4.56
N ASP A 592 32.51 -1.67 -4.54
CA ASP A 592 33.98 -1.81 -4.53
C ASP A 592 34.45 -3.04 -5.33
N ASP A 593 35.77 -3.15 -5.57
CA ASP A 593 36.36 -4.25 -6.33
C ASP A 593 36.39 -5.55 -5.50
N TYR A 594 36.10 -6.70 -6.14
CA TYR A 594 36.21 -8.01 -5.49
C TYR A 594 37.43 -8.79 -5.99
N ALA A 595 38.39 -9.06 -5.10
CA ALA A 595 39.64 -9.73 -5.42
C ALA A 595 40.12 -10.62 -4.27
N LEU A 596 41.10 -11.49 -4.54
CA LEU A 596 41.77 -12.36 -3.56
C LEU A 596 42.38 -11.60 -2.35
N GLN A 597 42.60 -10.29 -2.47
CA GLN A 597 43.10 -9.44 -1.39
C GLN A 597 41.98 -8.75 -0.58
N THR A 598 40.73 -8.76 -1.07
CA THR A 598 39.57 -8.25 -0.32
C THR A 598 39.32 -9.09 0.93
N PHE A 599 39.38 -10.42 0.78
CA PHE A 599 39.24 -11.40 1.85
C PHE A 599 40.26 -12.52 1.71
N ASN A 600 41.08 -12.72 2.75
CA ASN A 600 42.06 -13.80 2.85
C ASN A 600 42.28 -14.18 4.31
N GLU A 601 42.97 -15.30 4.54
CA GLU A 601 43.32 -15.83 5.87
C GLU A 601 43.96 -14.79 6.80
N GLY A 602 44.74 -13.85 6.26
CA GLY A 602 45.41 -12.80 7.04
C GLY A 602 44.56 -11.57 7.38
N ASN A 603 43.36 -11.41 6.82
CA ASN A 603 42.49 -10.25 7.07
C ASN A 603 41.02 -10.58 7.42
N ILE A 604 40.58 -11.83 7.25
CA ILE A 604 39.19 -12.25 7.44
C ILE A 604 38.70 -12.07 8.89
N ASP A 605 39.60 -12.19 9.86
CA ASP A 605 39.31 -11.97 11.28
C ASP A 605 39.12 -10.48 11.63
N SER A 606 39.82 -9.56 10.95
CA SER A 606 39.89 -8.13 11.30
C SER A 606 39.14 -7.20 10.34
N THR A 607 38.66 -7.69 9.19
CA THR A 607 37.94 -6.86 8.21
C THR A 607 36.51 -6.59 8.65
N LEU A 608 36.09 -5.32 8.56
CA LEU A 608 34.71 -4.88 8.77
C LEU A 608 33.84 -5.08 7.52
N LYS A 609 34.45 -5.33 6.35
CA LYS A 609 33.71 -5.49 5.09
C LYS A 609 32.91 -6.79 5.09
N ASN A 610 31.66 -6.71 4.65
CA ASN A 610 30.80 -7.85 4.34
C ASN A 610 30.23 -7.63 2.93
N LEU A 611 30.12 -8.69 2.12
CA LEU A 611 29.43 -8.62 0.83
C LEU A 611 27.93 -8.49 1.09
N LYS A 612 27.26 -7.53 0.45
CA LYS A 612 25.81 -7.42 0.52
C LYS A 612 25.19 -8.35 -0.53
N VAL A 613 24.58 -9.42 -0.06
CA VAL A 613 23.89 -10.43 -0.89
C VAL A 613 22.40 -10.27 -0.63
N ASN A 614 21.60 -9.98 -1.65
CA ASN A 614 20.15 -9.88 -1.50
C ASN A 614 19.58 -11.21 -0.95
N PHE A 615 18.75 -11.14 0.09
CA PHE A 615 18.12 -12.29 0.76
C PHE A 615 17.46 -13.27 -0.23
N ALA A 616 16.91 -12.79 -1.35
CA ALA A 616 16.34 -13.65 -2.39
C ALA A 616 17.35 -14.67 -2.95
N TYR A 617 18.57 -14.26 -3.29
CA TYR A 617 19.61 -15.16 -3.80
C TYR A 617 20.16 -16.11 -2.73
N ALA A 618 20.12 -15.70 -1.46
CA ALA A 618 20.52 -16.52 -0.33
C ALA A 618 19.45 -17.54 0.09
N ARG A 619 18.15 -17.20 -0.06
CA ARG A 619 17.00 -17.98 0.42
C ARG A 619 16.33 -18.80 -0.67
N ALA A 620 16.15 -18.25 -1.87
CA ALA A 620 15.53 -18.93 -3.02
C ALA A 620 16.59 -19.51 -3.98
N GLY A 621 17.62 -18.72 -4.30
CA GLY A 621 18.68 -19.10 -5.24
C GLY A 621 18.67 -18.28 -6.53
N LEU A 622 19.67 -18.50 -7.38
CA LEU A 622 19.80 -17.85 -8.68
C LEU A 622 18.70 -18.26 -9.66
N VAL A 623 18.43 -19.56 -9.79
CA VAL A 623 17.46 -20.10 -10.77
C VAL A 623 16.02 -19.75 -10.38
N ALA A 624 15.70 -19.86 -9.08
CA ALA A 624 14.37 -19.52 -8.56
C ALA A 624 14.08 -18.01 -8.59
N THR A 625 15.11 -17.15 -8.64
CA THR A 625 14.95 -15.70 -8.81
C THR A 625 15.00 -15.28 -10.28
N HIS A 626 15.67 -16.05 -11.14
CA HIS A 626 15.81 -15.79 -12.58
C HIS A 626 15.72 -17.09 -13.41
N PRO A 627 14.53 -17.52 -13.84
CA PRO A 627 14.33 -18.78 -14.57
C PRO A 627 15.01 -18.87 -15.95
N SER A 628 15.55 -17.77 -16.49
CA SER A 628 16.14 -17.67 -17.83
C SER A 628 17.67 -17.79 -17.88
N VAL A 629 18.28 -18.40 -16.86
CA VAL A 629 19.74 -18.50 -16.70
C VAL A 629 20.34 -19.72 -17.41
N GLU A 630 21.17 -19.51 -18.44
CA GLU A 630 21.85 -20.59 -19.19
C GLU A 630 23.14 -21.01 -18.47
N TYR A 631 23.18 -22.21 -17.88
CA TYR A 631 24.38 -22.70 -17.17
C TYR A 631 25.48 -23.23 -18.10
N ASP A 632 25.14 -23.81 -19.25
CA ASP A 632 26.11 -24.47 -20.17
C ASP A 632 26.84 -23.49 -21.12
N ASP A 633 26.35 -22.24 -21.22
CA ASP A 633 26.92 -21.14 -22.00
C ASP A 633 26.78 -19.83 -21.20
N PHE A 634 27.20 -19.89 -19.93
CA PHE A 634 27.02 -18.83 -18.94
C PHE A 634 27.75 -17.53 -19.29
N ALA A 635 28.61 -17.55 -20.31
CA ALA A 635 29.12 -16.37 -21.01
C ALA A 635 28.01 -15.38 -21.44
N LYS A 636 26.80 -15.88 -21.72
CA LYS A 636 25.59 -15.07 -21.98
C LYS A 636 25.01 -14.49 -20.69
N SER A 637 24.69 -15.36 -19.73
CA SER A 637 23.99 -14.99 -18.49
C SER A 637 24.86 -14.26 -17.46
N ILE A 638 26.18 -14.15 -17.68
CA ILE A 638 27.11 -13.45 -16.77
C ILE A 638 26.70 -12.01 -16.44
N GLY A 639 25.99 -11.30 -17.33
CA GLY A 639 25.47 -9.95 -17.06
C GLY A 639 24.57 -9.89 -15.82
N LEU A 640 23.77 -10.94 -15.61
CA LEU A 640 22.81 -11.05 -14.52
C LEU A 640 23.48 -11.01 -13.14
N LEU A 641 24.65 -11.65 -12.98
CA LEU A 641 25.43 -11.55 -11.74
C LEU A 641 25.98 -10.14 -11.49
N ARG A 642 26.30 -9.40 -12.56
CA ARG A 642 26.86 -8.04 -12.49
C ARG A 642 25.80 -7.03 -12.08
N GLU A 643 24.64 -7.10 -12.72
CA GLU A 643 23.54 -6.15 -12.54
C GLU A 643 22.89 -6.31 -11.16
N ASN A 644 22.88 -7.54 -10.62
CA ASN A 644 22.34 -7.85 -9.30
C ASN A 644 23.39 -7.89 -8.17
N PHE A 645 24.64 -7.47 -8.45
CA PHE A 645 25.78 -7.48 -7.53
C PHE A 645 26.06 -8.84 -6.85
N VAL A 646 25.68 -9.95 -7.49
CA VAL A 646 25.88 -11.31 -6.95
C VAL A 646 27.37 -11.65 -7.01
N PRO A 647 28.05 -11.88 -5.87
CA PRO A 647 29.48 -12.16 -5.87
C PRO A 647 29.79 -13.49 -6.58
N PHE A 648 30.90 -13.55 -7.32
CA PHE A 648 31.35 -14.78 -7.99
C PHE A 648 32.86 -14.79 -8.22
N VAL A 649 33.40 -15.95 -8.61
CA VAL A 649 34.76 -16.12 -9.17
C VAL A 649 34.71 -17.03 -10.40
N LYS A 650 35.76 -17.00 -11.23
CA LYS A 650 35.97 -17.96 -12.34
C LYS A 650 37.04 -19.00 -12.00
N VAL A 651 36.90 -20.20 -12.57
CA VAL A 651 37.88 -21.30 -12.48
C VAL A 651 38.10 -21.94 -13.84
N ARG A 652 39.33 -21.90 -14.38
CA ARG A 652 39.68 -22.59 -15.64
C ARG A 652 40.51 -23.85 -15.36
N VAL A 653 40.17 -24.96 -16.03
CA VAL A 653 40.75 -26.30 -15.83
C VAL A 653 41.35 -26.88 -17.12
N ALA A 654 42.40 -27.70 -17.02
CA ALA A 654 43.04 -28.40 -18.15
C ALA A 654 43.95 -29.58 -17.71
N ASP A 655 44.14 -30.58 -18.58
CA ASP A 655 45.08 -31.72 -18.42
C ASP A 655 45.90 -31.95 -19.70
N ALA A 656 47.00 -32.71 -19.63
CA ALA A 656 48.04 -32.79 -20.67
C ALA A 656 48.14 -34.17 -21.35
N HIS A 657 48.23 -34.19 -22.69
CA HIS A 657 48.19 -35.41 -23.50
C HIS A 657 49.15 -35.34 -24.71
N ASP A 658 49.95 -36.39 -24.94
CA ASP A 658 50.84 -36.60 -26.10
C ASP A 658 51.17 -38.10 -26.26
N GLU A 659 50.47 -38.78 -27.17
CA GLU A 659 50.72 -40.21 -27.47
C GLU A 659 52.17 -40.50 -27.90
N ALA A 660 52.81 -39.59 -28.64
CA ALA A 660 54.16 -39.78 -29.17
C ALA A 660 55.24 -39.66 -28.08
N ALA A 661 54.95 -38.93 -27.00
CA ALA A 661 55.74 -38.89 -25.77
C ALA A 661 55.37 -39.99 -24.75
N ASN A 662 54.34 -40.82 -25.02
CA ASN A 662 53.71 -41.73 -24.06
C ASN A 662 53.17 -40.98 -22.82
N ILE A 663 52.63 -39.77 -23.02
CA ILE A 663 51.90 -38.99 -22.01
C ILE A 663 50.42 -39.18 -22.27
N ILE A 664 49.75 -39.95 -21.42
CA ILE A 664 48.29 -40.10 -21.44
C ILE A 664 47.71 -39.09 -20.43
N GLY A 665 46.48 -38.67 -20.67
CA GLY A 665 45.77 -37.66 -19.89
C GLY A 665 44.34 -37.48 -20.40
N SER A 666 43.46 -36.97 -19.55
CA SER A 666 42.02 -36.81 -19.79
C SER A 666 41.72 -35.62 -20.72
N SER A 667 40.55 -35.63 -21.35
CA SER A 667 40.06 -34.46 -22.11
C SER A 667 39.44 -33.43 -21.16
N ALA A 668 39.48 -32.13 -21.49
CA ALA A 668 39.21 -31.10 -20.48
C ALA A 668 37.74 -31.02 -20.00
N GLU A 669 36.80 -31.41 -20.85
CA GLU A 669 35.38 -31.62 -20.55
C GLU A 669 35.12 -32.83 -19.63
N GLU A 670 36.09 -33.75 -19.54
CA GLU A 670 36.02 -34.96 -18.74
C GLU A 670 36.58 -34.75 -17.32
N LEU A 671 37.07 -33.54 -17.01
CA LEU A 671 37.58 -33.15 -15.71
C LEU A 671 36.45 -32.69 -14.77
N THR A 672 36.46 -33.18 -13.54
CA THR A 672 35.45 -32.83 -12.51
C THR A 672 35.98 -31.72 -11.62
N LEU A 673 35.31 -30.57 -11.62
CA LEU A 673 35.49 -29.49 -10.67
C LEU A 673 34.65 -29.75 -9.41
N SER A 674 35.25 -29.53 -8.23
CA SER A 674 34.57 -29.61 -6.93
C SER A 674 34.72 -28.29 -6.17
N VAL A 675 33.63 -27.82 -5.55
CA VAL A 675 33.59 -26.65 -4.67
C VAL A 675 32.98 -27.06 -3.33
N SER A 676 33.73 -26.90 -2.24
CA SER A 676 33.29 -27.15 -0.86
C SER A 676 33.12 -25.83 -0.10
N TYR A 677 31.96 -25.60 0.54
CA TYR A 677 31.65 -24.38 1.29
C TYR A 677 31.67 -24.62 2.81
N PHE A 678 32.22 -23.65 3.55
CA PHE A 678 32.41 -23.72 5.00
C PHE A 678 32.06 -22.42 5.71
N VAL A 679 31.53 -22.54 6.93
CA VAL A 679 31.16 -21.43 7.83
C VAL A 679 31.85 -21.59 9.17
N LYS A 680 32.18 -20.46 9.81
CA LYS A 680 32.68 -20.34 11.19
C LYS A 680 31.90 -19.22 11.87
N ALA A 681 30.99 -19.56 12.77
CA ALA A 681 30.10 -18.62 13.43
C ALA A 681 30.83 -17.75 14.49
N PRO A 682 30.24 -16.62 14.94
CA PRO A 682 30.79 -15.83 16.03
C PRO A 682 31.00 -16.66 17.31
N GLY A 683 32.23 -16.72 17.80
CA GLY A 683 32.62 -17.50 18.98
C GLY A 683 33.10 -18.93 18.70
N GLU A 684 32.99 -19.44 17.46
CA GLU A 684 33.55 -20.75 17.09
C GLU A 684 35.06 -20.67 16.80
N ASN A 685 35.76 -21.80 16.96
CA ASN A 685 37.21 -21.90 16.74
C ASN A 685 37.57 -22.33 15.31
N ASP A 686 36.75 -23.18 14.67
CA ASP A 686 37.07 -23.89 13.43
C ASP A 686 36.04 -23.63 12.33
N TYR A 687 36.36 -24.00 11.09
CA TYR A 687 35.44 -23.89 9.95
C TYR A 687 34.71 -25.23 9.73
N ILE A 688 33.38 -25.21 9.84
CA ILE A 688 32.49 -26.35 9.63
C ILE A 688 32.09 -26.40 8.15
N LYS A 689 32.19 -27.57 7.50
CA LYS A 689 31.73 -27.73 6.10
C LYS A 689 30.21 -27.79 6.06
N VAL A 690 29.59 -26.94 5.24
CA VAL A 690 28.13 -26.81 5.12
C VAL A 690 27.61 -27.44 3.83
N ASN A 691 28.29 -27.25 2.70
CA ASN A 691 27.88 -27.82 1.41
C ASN A 691 29.07 -28.32 0.57
N THR A 692 28.80 -29.14 -0.45
CA THR A 692 29.76 -29.49 -1.50
C THR A 692 29.03 -29.74 -2.80
N ILE A 693 29.51 -29.15 -3.89
CA ILE A 693 28.93 -29.23 -5.22
C ILE A 693 30.01 -29.59 -6.25
N THR A 694 29.64 -30.30 -7.31
CA THR A 694 30.54 -30.83 -8.34
C THR A 694 29.91 -30.75 -9.72
N SER A 695 30.71 -30.48 -10.74
CA SER A 695 30.32 -30.51 -12.15
C SER A 695 31.55 -30.82 -13.02
N ASN A 696 31.32 -31.46 -14.16
CA ASN A 696 32.29 -31.66 -15.23
C ASN A 696 31.70 -31.10 -16.54
N GLY A 697 32.52 -30.95 -17.59
CA GLY A 697 32.08 -30.27 -18.82
C GLY A 697 31.19 -31.13 -19.73
N TYR A 698 31.22 -32.45 -19.58
CA TYR A 698 30.42 -33.37 -20.36
C TYR A 698 29.73 -34.43 -19.48
N GLN A 699 28.43 -34.26 -19.28
CA GLN A 699 27.50 -35.34 -18.94
C GLN A 699 26.32 -35.29 -19.91
N GLU A 700 26.02 -36.43 -20.52
CA GLU A 700 24.89 -36.57 -21.42
C GLU A 700 23.60 -36.61 -20.59
N GLY A 701 22.85 -35.51 -20.61
CA GLY A 701 21.51 -35.36 -20.02
C GLY A 701 21.44 -35.09 -18.49
N ALA A 702 22.55 -34.82 -17.80
CA ALA A 702 22.52 -34.35 -16.41
C ALA A 702 22.71 -32.81 -16.36
N PRO A 703 21.93 -32.07 -15.54
CA PRO A 703 22.03 -30.61 -15.49
C PRO A 703 23.33 -30.16 -14.83
N ASN A 704 24.07 -29.26 -15.48
CA ASN A 704 25.31 -28.71 -14.92
C ASN A 704 25.04 -27.95 -13.62
N LEU A 705 25.61 -28.46 -12.52
CA LEU A 705 25.42 -27.87 -11.20
C LEU A 705 26.30 -26.63 -10.94
N ILE A 706 27.34 -26.41 -11.74
CA ILE A 706 28.21 -25.21 -11.69
C ILE A 706 28.24 -24.62 -13.11
N PRO A 707 27.84 -23.35 -13.32
CA PRO A 707 27.81 -22.76 -14.66
C PRO A 707 29.20 -22.68 -15.32
N HIS A 708 29.27 -22.79 -16.65
CA HIS A 708 30.52 -22.70 -17.41
C HIS A 708 30.40 -21.95 -18.76
N ASP A 709 31.55 -21.55 -19.30
CA ASP A 709 31.70 -21.09 -20.69
C ASP A 709 31.50 -22.28 -21.65
N LYS A 710 30.95 -22.02 -22.84
CA LYS A 710 30.74 -23.05 -23.88
C LYS A 710 32.05 -23.75 -24.28
N ILE A 711 31.98 -25.08 -24.45
CA ILE A 711 33.14 -25.94 -24.70
C ILE A 711 33.52 -25.96 -26.19
N GLU A 712 34.82 -25.90 -26.46
CA GLU A 712 35.43 -26.01 -27.79
C GLU A 712 36.25 -27.31 -27.94
N TYR A 713 36.13 -28.00 -29.08
CA TYR A 713 36.78 -29.28 -29.35
C TYR A 713 37.80 -29.19 -30.50
N ASN A 714 38.88 -29.97 -30.38
CA ASN A 714 39.94 -30.15 -31.37
C ASN A 714 39.54 -31.15 -32.49
N ILE A 715 40.42 -31.29 -33.49
CA ILE A 715 40.25 -32.19 -34.66
C ILE A 715 40.26 -33.69 -34.26
N ASP A 716 40.87 -34.03 -33.13
CA ASP A 716 40.88 -35.37 -32.52
C ASP A 716 39.67 -35.64 -31.61
N GLY A 717 38.75 -34.68 -31.46
CA GLY A 717 37.55 -34.79 -30.65
C GLY A 717 37.72 -34.40 -29.17
N ARG A 718 38.87 -33.85 -28.76
CA ARG A 718 39.18 -33.52 -27.35
C ARG A 718 39.10 -32.01 -27.06
N SER A 719 38.75 -31.57 -25.84
CA SER A 719 38.93 -30.17 -25.44
C SER A 719 40.25 -29.92 -24.69
N ASN A 720 40.77 -28.70 -24.82
CA ASN A 720 41.99 -28.26 -24.15
C ASN A 720 41.73 -27.57 -22.80
N SER A 721 40.53 -27.03 -22.56
CA SER A 721 40.15 -26.38 -21.29
C SER A 721 38.68 -26.00 -21.19
N VAL A 722 38.12 -26.05 -19.97
CA VAL A 722 36.80 -25.50 -19.63
C VAL A 722 36.95 -24.40 -18.57
N THR A 723 36.04 -23.41 -18.55
CA THR A 723 36.02 -22.30 -17.57
C THR A 723 34.67 -22.22 -16.87
N TYR A 724 34.66 -22.36 -15.55
CA TYR A 724 33.48 -22.32 -14.68
C TYR A 724 33.29 -20.96 -13.98
N TYR A 725 32.08 -20.72 -13.50
CA TYR A 725 31.67 -19.57 -12.70
C TYR A 725 31.05 -20.07 -11.38
N VAL A 726 31.48 -19.52 -10.24
CA VAL A 726 30.99 -19.95 -8.91
C VAL A 726 30.28 -18.77 -8.22
N PRO A 727 28.95 -18.63 -8.36
CA PRO A 727 28.15 -17.54 -7.79
C PRO A 727 27.77 -17.76 -6.31
N TYR A 728 27.63 -16.69 -5.54
CA TYR A 728 27.47 -16.76 -4.08
C TYR A 728 25.98 -16.82 -3.71
N VAL A 729 25.37 -17.99 -3.94
CA VAL A 729 23.92 -18.22 -3.93
C VAL A 729 23.56 -19.56 -3.25
N ARG A 730 22.28 -19.77 -2.96
CA ARG A 730 21.76 -21.00 -2.33
C ARG A 730 22.19 -22.29 -3.04
N GLU A 731 22.30 -22.30 -4.37
CA GLU A 731 22.72 -23.47 -5.15
C GLU A 731 24.16 -23.90 -4.81
N MET A 732 25.11 -22.96 -4.69
CA MET A 732 26.49 -23.31 -4.31
C MET A 732 26.63 -23.61 -2.82
N PHE A 733 25.91 -22.89 -1.95
CA PHE A 733 26.20 -22.84 -0.50
C PHE A 733 25.18 -23.58 0.39
N GLY A 734 24.07 -24.06 -0.17
CA GLY A 734 23.04 -24.84 0.52
C GLY A 734 21.91 -24.00 1.13
N PRO A 735 20.81 -24.63 1.57
CA PRO A 735 19.59 -23.94 2.03
C PRO A 735 19.80 -23.07 3.27
N ASN A 736 20.79 -23.39 4.11
CA ASN A 736 21.08 -22.66 5.35
C ASN A 736 21.88 -21.36 5.11
N PHE A 737 22.25 -21.03 3.86
CA PHE A 737 23.06 -19.85 3.54
C PHE A 737 22.38 -18.54 3.99
N ALA A 738 21.07 -18.38 3.75
CA ALA A 738 20.26 -17.27 4.26
C ALA A 738 20.20 -17.15 5.79
N SER A 739 20.49 -18.24 6.52
CA SER A 739 20.45 -18.31 7.98
C SER A 739 21.83 -18.19 8.64
N VAL A 740 22.88 -17.85 7.86
CA VAL A 740 24.23 -17.63 8.39
C VAL A 740 24.23 -16.39 9.28
N ILE A 741 24.56 -16.58 10.56
CA ILE A 741 24.61 -15.51 11.58
C ILE A 741 25.55 -14.39 11.11
N GLU A 742 25.14 -13.14 11.27
CA GLU A 742 25.92 -11.98 10.85
C GLU A 742 27.30 -11.93 11.55
N GLY A 743 28.33 -11.48 10.84
CA GLY A 743 29.72 -11.54 11.29
C GLY A 743 30.38 -12.93 11.21
N SER A 744 29.65 -13.99 10.83
CA SER A 744 30.23 -15.31 10.51
C SER A 744 31.28 -15.20 9.41
N LYS A 745 32.37 -15.95 9.57
CA LYS A 745 33.49 -16.00 8.62
C LYS A 745 33.27 -17.21 7.71
N GLN A 746 33.44 -17.01 6.42
CA GLN A 746 33.09 -18.02 5.41
C GLN A 746 34.31 -18.31 4.52
N LYS A 747 34.38 -19.52 3.97
CA LYS A 747 35.35 -19.87 2.93
C LYS A 747 34.78 -20.91 1.96
N MET A 748 35.40 -21.02 0.80
CA MET A 748 35.23 -22.14 -0.11
C MET A 748 36.57 -22.69 -0.60
N GLU A 749 36.60 -23.99 -0.88
CA GLU A 749 37.79 -24.72 -1.35
C GLU A 749 37.48 -25.42 -2.67
N ILE A 750 38.41 -25.33 -3.62
CA ILE A 750 38.20 -25.69 -5.03
C ILE A 750 39.31 -26.65 -5.49
N VAL A 751 38.91 -27.77 -6.09
CA VAL A 751 39.80 -28.85 -6.57
C VAL A 751 39.27 -29.43 -7.88
N THR A 752 40.16 -29.81 -8.80
CA THR A 752 39.85 -30.49 -10.05
C THR A 752 40.42 -31.91 -10.06
N TYR A 753 39.69 -32.87 -10.63
CA TYR A 753 40.09 -34.28 -10.74
C TYR A 753 40.00 -34.75 -12.20
N ASP A 754 40.89 -35.66 -12.60
CA ASP A 754 40.85 -36.34 -13.92
C ASP A 754 40.17 -37.73 -13.84
N ARG A 755 40.00 -38.41 -14.99
CA ARG A 755 39.38 -39.75 -15.05
C ARG A 755 40.20 -40.86 -14.39
N SER A 756 41.49 -40.63 -14.18
CA SER A 756 42.40 -41.53 -13.44
C SER A 756 42.45 -41.20 -11.94
N ASN A 757 41.58 -40.27 -11.49
CA ASN A 757 41.45 -39.72 -10.14
C ASN A 757 42.72 -39.02 -9.60
N ASN A 758 43.54 -38.46 -10.48
CA ASN A 758 44.64 -37.59 -10.06
C ASN A 758 44.08 -36.19 -9.79
N ALA A 759 44.33 -35.65 -8.59
CA ALA A 759 43.82 -34.35 -8.16
C ALA A 759 44.78 -33.20 -8.51
N SER A 760 44.24 -32.01 -8.78
CA SER A 760 44.98 -30.74 -8.87
C SER A 760 45.41 -30.22 -7.48
N ASP A 761 46.14 -29.10 -7.42
CA ASP A 761 46.47 -28.44 -6.15
C ASP A 761 45.30 -27.54 -5.68
N VAL A 762 44.92 -27.65 -4.41
CA VAL A 762 43.73 -26.98 -3.81
C VAL A 762 43.85 -25.45 -3.86
N GLN A 763 42.74 -24.77 -4.16
CA GLN A 763 42.61 -23.31 -4.06
C GLN A 763 41.57 -22.94 -2.99
N THR A 764 41.84 -21.93 -2.15
CA THR A 764 40.95 -21.50 -1.05
C THR A 764 40.61 -20.02 -1.14
N ILE A 765 39.34 -19.67 -0.97
CA ILE A 765 38.82 -18.30 -1.05
C ILE A 765 38.00 -18.00 0.21
N TYR A 766 38.18 -16.83 0.81
CA TYR A 766 37.50 -16.41 2.05
C TYR A 766 36.47 -15.30 1.76
N PHE A 767 35.47 -15.12 2.63
CA PHE A 767 34.48 -14.03 2.54
C PHE A 767 33.60 -13.88 3.81
N LYS A 768 32.75 -12.84 3.84
CA LYS A 768 31.63 -12.63 4.78
C LYS A 768 30.42 -12.08 4.03
N THR A 769 29.19 -12.25 4.54
CA THR A 769 27.93 -11.78 3.92
C THR A 769 26.97 -11.13 4.92
N THR A 770 26.04 -10.31 4.40
CA THR A 770 24.84 -9.75 5.06
C THR A 770 23.65 -9.90 4.12
N PHE A 771 22.40 -9.92 4.64
CA PHE A 771 21.21 -10.27 3.86
C PHE A 771 20.07 -9.23 3.75
N ASP A 772 20.07 -8.16 4.56
CA ASP A 772 19.10 -7.04 4.48
C ASP A 772 17.66 -7.40 4.94
N LEU A 773 17.45 -7.44 6.27
CA LEU A 773 16.16 -7.80 6.91
C LEU A 773 15.23 -6.60 7.14
N PRO A 774 13.90 -6.83 7.21
CA PRO A 774 12.91 -5.83 7.66
C PRO A 774 13.31 -5.11 8.94
N THR A 775 12.97 -3.83 9.04
CA THR A 775 13.35 -2.92 10.12
C THR A 775 12.12 -2.18 10.64
N PHE A 776 11.99 -2.03 11.96
CA PHE A 776 11.01 -1.16 12.60
C PHE A 776 11.72 -0.20 13.56
N LEU A 777 11.28 1.06 13.59
CA LEU A 777 11.78 2.08 14.50
C LEU A 777 10.69 2.45 15.52
N VAL A 778 11.07 2.52 16.79
CA VAL A 778 10.16 2.85 17.89
C VAL A 778 10.70 4.07 18.63
N TYR A 779 9.88 5.09 18.78
CA TYR A 779 10.16 6.36 19.45
C TYR A 779 9.21 6.56 20.63
N THR A 780 9.71 7.05 21.76
CA THR A 780 8.94 7.18 23.00
C THR A 780 9.61 8.13 24.00
N PRO A 781 8.89 8.83 24.88
CA PRO A 781 9.50 9.55 26.00
C PRO A 781 10.07 8.62 27.09
N PHE A 782 9.82 7.31 27.03
CA PHE A 782 10.18 6.37 28.08
C PHE A 782 11.56 5.74 27.86
N MET A 783 12.57 6.21 28.60
CA MET A 783 13.93 5.64 28.63
C MET A 783 13.96 4.31 29.38
N ASN A 784 14.89 3.42 29.01
CA ASN A 784 15.12 2.13 29.67
C ASN A 784 13.86 1.22 29.67
N ALA A 785 12.98 1.37 28.68
CA ALA A 785 11.83 0.51 28.45
C ALA A 785 12.24 -0.69 27.59
N ASN A 786 11.72 -1.88 27.90
CA ASN A 786 11.89 -3.08 27.09
C ASN A 786 10.79 -3.15 26.02
N VAL A 787 11.20 -3.15 24.75
CA VAL A 787 10.35 -3.17 23.57
C VAL A 787 10.36 -4.58 22.97
N GLU A 788 9.19 -5.16 22.76
CA GLU A 788 9.02 -6.49 22.18
C GLU A 788 8.21 -6.42 20.89
N LEU A 789 8.72 -7.00 19.80
CA LEU A 789 7.96 -7.29 18.59
C LEU A 789 7.31 -8.67 18.72
N ARG A 790 5.99 -8.77 18.65
CA ARG A 790 5.23 -10.02 18.79
C ARG A 790 4.37 -10.27 17.56
N GLY A 791 4.41 -11.49 17.03
CA GLY A 791 3.55 -11.92 15.92
C GLY A 791 2.25 -12.54 16.41
N MET A 792 1.16 -12.31 15.68
CA MET A 792 -0.10 -13.02 15.90
C MET A 792 -0.14 -14.31 15.08
N ASN A 793 -0.29 -15.44 15.76
CA ASN A 793 -0.38 -16.77 15.17
C ASN A 793 -1.78 -17.05 14.56
N SER A 794 -1.91 -18.21 13.92
CA SER A 794 -3.15 -18.67 13.25
C SER A 794 -4.33 -18.96 14.21
N GLU A 795 -4.10 -19.00 15.53
CA GLU A 795 -5.15 -19.14 16.55
C GLU A 795 -5.66 -17.78 17.07
N GLY A 796 -5.19 -16.66 16.48
CA GLY A 796 -5.57 -15.32 16.91
C GLY A 796 -4.96 -14.91 18.25
N MET A 797 -3.82 -15.49 18.62
CA MET A 797 -3.06 -15.14 19.82
C MET A 797 -1.71 -14.54 19.43
N PHE A 798 -1.25 -13.54 20.18
CA PHE A 798 0.13 -13.06 20.08
C PHE A 798 1.05 -14.04 20.78
N ASP A 799 2.11 -14.47 20.10
CA ASP A 799 3.00 -15.50 20.64
C ASP A 799 3.74 -15.00 21.89
N PRO A 800 4.02 -15.89 22.85
CA PRO A 800 4.58 -15.52 24.16
C PRO A 800 6.04 -15.05 24.06
N ASN A 801 6.76 -15.54 23.04
CA ASN A 801 8.13 -15.11 22.72
C ASN A 801 8.07 -13.94 21.73
N ALA A 802 8.93 -12.94 21.93
CA ALA A 802 9.12 -11.89 20.93
C ALA A 802 9.89 -12.43 19.71
N ILE A 803 9.57 -11.93 18.51
CA ILE A 803 10.32 -12.18 17.27
C ILE A 803 11.68 -11.47 17.37
N ASP A 804 11.67 -10.23 17.87
CA ASP A 804 12.84 -9.44 18.21
C ASP A 804 12.53 -8.50 19.40
N ASN A 805 13.55 -8.01 20.08
CA ASN A 805 13.43 -7.13 21.25
C ASN A 805 14.58 -6.12 21.35
N CYS A 806 14.28 -4.91 21.82
CA CYS A 806 15.27 -3.87 22.05
C CYS A 806 14.96 -3.06 23.32
N VAL A 807 15.96 -2.37 23.87
CA VAL A 807 15.78 -1.47 25.03
C VAL A 807 15.92 -0.02 24.56
N THR A 808 14.99 0.85 24.97
CA THR A 808 14.98 2.24 24.55
C THR A 808 16.15 3.03 25.12
N MET A 809 16.92 3.65 24.23
CA MET A 809 18.06 4.51 24.55
C MET A 809 17.72 5.96 24.24
N GLN A 810 18.18 6.89 25.08
CA GLN A 810 17.95 8.32 24.91
C GLN A 810 18.70 8.85 23.66
N VAL A 811 18.03 9.68 22.86
CA VAL A 811 18.58 10.23 21.61
C VAL A 811 19.26 11.57 21.89
N GLU A 812 20.57 11.66 21.66
CA GLU A 812 21.41 12.89 21.70
C GLU A 812 20.92 14.00 22.67
N GLU A 813 21.07 13.75 23.98
CA GLU A 813 20.74 14.68 25.08
C GLU A 813 19.26 15.15 25.19
N GLN A 814 18.35 14.67 24.33
CA GLN A 814 16.91 15.01 24.40
C GLN A 814 16.23 14.28 25.57
N LEU A 815 15.64 15.03 26.51
CA LEU A 815 14.98 14.46 27.69
C LEU A 815 13.57 13.90 27.43
N ASP A 816 13.09 13.99 26.20
CA ASP A 816 11.75 13.59 25.78
C ASP A 816 11.75 12.62 24.60
N VAL A 817 12.92 12.21 24.12
CA VAL A 817 13.09 11.25 23.02
C VAL A 817 14.04 10.13 23.42
N ALA A 818 13.49 8.93 23.53
CA ALA A 818 14.20 7.67 23.48
C ALA A 818 13.75 6.87 22.26
N SER A 819 14.63 6.03 21.71
CA SER A 819 14.29 5.12 20.63
C SER A 819 14.98 3.77 20.77
N CYS A 820 14.45 2.77 20.07
CA CYS A 820 15.24 1.61 19.66
C CYS A 820 14.73 1.02 18.34
N GLN A 821 15.54 0.14 17.76
CA GLN A 821 15.35 -0.43 16.43
C GLN A 821 15.21 -1.95 16.55
N LEU A 822 14.22 -2.49 15.84
CA LEU A 822 13.96 -3.93 15.73
C LEU A 822 14.28 -4.39 14.30
N ARG A 823 14.88 -5.58 14.15
CA ARG A 823 15.17 -6.22 12.86
C ARG A 823 14.86 -7.71 12.90
N ALA A 824 13.87 -8.14 12.13
CA ALA A 824 13.32 -9.50 12.21
C ALA A 824 13.05 -10.10 10.83
N ASP A 825 13.30 -11.42 10.69
CA ASP A 825 12.54 -12.21 9.72
C ASP A 825 11.13 -12.40 10.27
N LEU A 826 10.12 -11.95 9.52
CA LEU A 826 8.72 -11.97 9.94
C LEU A 826 8.06 -13.34 9.68
N LEU A 827 8.75 -14.26 8.99
CA LEU A 827 8.21 -15.57 8.61
C LEU A 827 6.85 -15.41 7.91
N ASP A 828 5.78 -15.98 8.48
CA ASP A 828 4.40 -15.91 7.96
C ASP A 828 3.48 -14.97 8.77
N TYR A 829 4.01 -14.21 9.74
CA TYR A 829 3.20 -13.34 10.61
C TYR A 829 2.62 -12.14 9.83
N LYS A 830 1.29 -12.03 9.79
CA LYS A 830 0.58 -10.95 9.06
C LYS A 830 0.08 -9.81 9.94
N PHE A 831 -0.07 -10.04 11.24
CA PHE A 831 -0.45 -9.03 12.23
C PHE A 831 0.56 -9.03 13.37
N LEU A 832 0.98 -7.84 13.79
CA LEU A 832 2.08 -7.61 14.72
C LEU A 832 1.63 -6.71 15.88
N GLN A 833 2.28 -6.88 17.02
CA GLN A 833 2.19 -6.01 18.18
C GLN A 833 3.60 -5.52 18.53
N ILE A 834 3.75 -4.22 18.76
CA ILE A 834 4.90 -3.64 19.47
C ILE A 834 4.43 -3.36 20.90
N LYS A 835 5.13 -3.92 21.88
CA LYS A 835 4.84 -3.74 23.30
C LYS A 835 5.97 -3.00 23.99
N LEU A 836 5.66 -2.00 24.81
CA LEU A 836 6.58 -1.48 25.82
C LEU A 836 6.31 -2.13 27.19
N SER A 837 7.36 -2.31 27.97
CA SER A 837 7.34 -2.97 29.27
C SER A 837 8.49 -2.50 30.16
N ASN A 838 8.41 -2.75 31.47
CA ASN A 838 9.57 -2.51 32.33
C ASN A 838 10.69 -3.53 32.01
N PRO A 839 11.96 -3.15 32.11
CA PRO A 839 13.09 -4.05 31.88
C PRO A 839 13.18 -5.12 32.99
N GLY A 840 13.84 -6.24 32.68
CA GLY A 840 14.01 -7.36 33.62
C GLY A 840 14.74 -7.01 34.94
N SER A 841 15.41 -5.86 35.01
CA SER A 841 15.88 -5.26 36.26
C SER A 841 15.77 -3.73 36.21
N GLY A 842 15.15 -3.14 37.24
CA GLY A 842 14.87 -1.70 37.31
C GLY A 842 13.45 -1.35 36.86
N LYS A 843 13.29 -0.15 36.29
CA LYS A 843 12.05 0.38 35.71
C LYS A 843 12.39 1.24 34.49
N ALA A 844 11.40 1.51 33.66
CA ALA A 844 11.46 2.64 32.74
C ALA A 844 11.33 3.98 33.50
N PHE A 845 11.80 5.06 32.88
CA PHE A 845 11.66 6.42 33.42
C PHE A 845 11.48 7.44 32.30
N TYR A 846 11.01 8.63 32.65
CA TYR A 846 10.92 9.79 31.76
C TYR A 846 11.03 11.10 32.54
N TYR A 847 11.17 12.21 31.83
CA TYR A 847 11.32 13.55 32.41
C TYR A 847 10.02 14.38 32.37
N GLN A 848 8.86 13.71 32.31
CA GLN A 848 7.53 14.33 32.35
C GLN A 848 7.30 15.46 31.32
N TRP A 849 7.90 15.34 30.12
CA TRP A 849 7.82 16.33 29.03
C TRP A 849 8.49 17.70 29.31
N HIS A 850 9.50 17.74 30.19
CA HIS A 850 10.37 18.90 30.43
C HIS A 850 11.74 18.77 29.73
N ASP A 851 12.51 19.86 29.76
CA ASP A 851 13.90 19.99 29.34
C ASP A 851 14.91 20.03 30.52
N ASP A 852 14.44 19.80 31.76
CA ASP A 852 15.25 19.72 32.98
C ASP A 852 15.26 18.30 33.59
N GLU A 853 16.45 17.75 33.82
CA GLU A 853 16.67 16.44 34.43
C GLU A 853 16.02 16.29 35.82
N SER A 854 15.77 17.40 36.53
CA SER A 854 15.14 17.39 37.86
C SER A 854 13.69 16.84 37.85
N PHE A 855 13.05 16.78 36.67
CA PHE A 855 11.71 16.25 36.48
C PHE A 855 11.66 14.72 36.27
N LEU A 856 12.78 14.00 36.38
CA LEU A 856 12.83 12.53 36.25
C LEU A 856 11.79 11.82 37.15
N ARG A 857 11.05 10.88 36.58
CA ARG A 857 10.16 9.95 37.29
C ARG A 857 10.36 8.52 36.79
N GLU A 858 10.56 7.60 37.74
CA GLU A 858 10.34 6.17 37.51
C GLU A 858 8.83 5.90 37.30
N ILE A 859 8.51 5.03 36.35
CA ILE A 859 7.12 4.66 35.99
C ILE A 859 6.94 3.14 35.93
N ASP A 860 5.70 2.67 35.79
CA ASP A 860 5.37 1.25 35.57
C ASP A 860 4.58 1.06 34.27
N LEU A 861 5.27 0.71 33.19
CA LEU A 861 4.67 0.53 31.87
C LEU A 861 3.78 -0.72 31.78
N ASN A 862 3.82 -1.63 32.76
CA ASN A 862 3.07 -2.88 32.70
C ASN A 862 1.55 -2.74 32.92
N GLN A 863 1.07 -1.55 33.31
CA GLN A 863 -0.33 -1.34 33.72
C GLN A 863 -1.15 -0.44 32.77
N GLY A 864 -0.53 0.16 31.74
CA GLY A 864 -1.07 1.38 31.11
C GLY A 864 -1.19 1.45 29.60
N GLY A 865 -1.41 0.32 28.90
CA GLY A 865 -1.80 0.39 27.49
C GLY A 865 -0.69 0.86 26.53
N PHE A 866 0.59 0.72 26.90
CA PHE A 866 1.75 1.13 26.09
C PHE A 866 2.12 0.11 25.01
N TRP A 867 1.24 -0.06 24.02
CA TRP A 867 1.41 -1.00 22.90
C TRP A 867 0.89 -0.37 21.60
N ALA A 868 1.25 -0.94 20.46
CA ALA A 868 0.66 -0.65 19.15
C ALA A 868 0.37 -1.96 18.40
N TYR A 869 -0.73 -1.99 17.66
CA TYR A 869 -1.15 -3.11 16.81
C TYR A 869 -1.13 -2.70 15.35
N PHE A 870 -0.61 -3.55 14.46
CA PHE A 870 -0.41 -3.19 13.05
C PHE A 870 -0.35 -4.41 12.11
N SER A 871 -0.62 -4.19 10.82
CA SER A 871 -0.31 -5.16 9.77
C SER A 871 1.21 -5.29 9.59
N ALA A 872 1.72 -6.50 9.33
CA ALA A 872 3.12 -6.71 8.97
C ALA A 872 3.56 -5.97 7.69
N THR A 873 2.60 -5.49 6.88
CA THR A 873 2.86 -4.62 5.71
C THR A 873 3.08 -3.14 6.07
N ASN A 874 2.98 -2.76 7.35
CA ASN A 874 3.19 -1.39 7.81
C ASN A 874 4.63 -1.22 8.31
N THR A 875 5.45 -0.48 7.55
CA THR A 875 6.86 -0.18 7.86
C THR A 875 7.06 1.26 8.34
N ASN A 876 6.02 1.90 8.88
CA ASN A 876 6.13 3.24 9.47
C ASN A 876 6.90 3.22 10.79
N ASP A 877 7.37 4.40 11.21
CA ASP A 877 7.84 4.64 12.57
C ASP A 877 6.68 4.53 13.58
N PHE A 878 6.95 3.97 14.75
CA PHE A 878 5.97 3.84 15.83
C PHE A 878 6.26 4.80 16.98
N TYR A 879 5.25 5.53 17.43
CA TYR A 879 5.35 6.53 18.48
C TYR A 879 4.53 6.10 19.69
N ILE A 880 5.19 5.58 20.73
CA ILE A 880 4.49 5.01 21.90
C ILE A 880 4.54 6.00 23.07
N THR A 881 3.38 6.56 23.41
CA THR A 881 3.19 7.61 24.42
C THR A 881 2.00 7.25 25.31
N GLU A 882 1.62 8.15 26.22
CA GLU A 882 0.38 8.09 27.00
C GLU A 882 -0.89 7.95 26.12
N LEU A 883 -0.86 8.39 24.86
CA LEU A 883 -2.00 8.24 23.95
C LEU A 883 -2.19 6.81 23.43
N SER A 884 -1.15 5.96 23.48
CA SER A 884 -1.24 4.55 23.08
C SER A 884 -2.23 3.77 23.94
N ALA A 885 -2.55 4.25 25.14
CA ALA A 885 -3.60 3.71 26.01
C ALA A 885 -5.00 3.72 25.37
N TYR A 886 -5.33 4.75 24.58
CA TYR A 886 -6.59 4.83 23.85
C TYR A 886 -6.63 3.81 22.71
N HIS A 887 -5.53 3.71 21.95
CA HIS A 887 -5.39 2.75 20.85
C HIS A 887 -5.50 1.31 21.36
N THR A 888 -4.75 0.96 22.39
CA THR A 888 -4.75 -0.41 22.92
C THR A 888 -6.05 -0.71 23.67
N GLY A 889 -6.55 0.20 24.51
CA GLY A 889 -7.76 -0.06 25.31
C GLY A 889 -9.01 -0.30 24.46
N LEU A 890 -9.23 0.50 23.41
CA LEU A 890 -10.34 0.29 22.48
C LEU A 890 -10.15 -0.97 21.62
N PHE A 891 -8.91 -1.32 21.25
CA PHE A 891 -8.63 -2.55 20.51
C PHE A 891 -8.87 -3.79 21.36
N ASP A 892 -8.29 -3.85 22.56
CA ASP A 892 -8.39 -4.98 23.48
C ASP A 892 -9.84 -5.21 23.94
N PHE A 893 -10.63 -4.14 24.07
CA PHE A 893 -12.08 -4.23 24.28
C PHE A 893 -12.80 -4.94 23.14
N LEU A 894 -12.59 -4.51 21.88
CA LEU A 894 -13.20 -5.13 20.70
C LEU A 894 -12.72 -6.57 20.53
N TRP A 895 -11.42 -6.82 20.67
CA TRP A 895 -10.82 -8.15 20.63
C TRP A 895 -11.33 -9.06 21.76
N GLY A 896 -11.74 -8.47 22.89
CA GLY A 896 -12.47 -9.13 23.97
C GLY A 896 -13.90 -9.56 23.63
N GLN A 897 -14.53 -8.95 22.61
CA GLN A 897 -15.86 -9.34 22.12
C GLN A 897 -15.83 -10.40 21.01
N GLU A 898 -14.69 -10.61 20.34
CA GLU A 898 -14.58 -11.52 19.20
C GLU A 898 -14.64 -13.01 19.61
N GLU A 899 -15.70 -13.70 19.15
CA GLU A 899 -15.82 -15.16 19.27
C GLU A 899 -14.90 -15.93 18.30
N ASN A 900 -14.50 -15.31 17.18
CA ASN A 900 -13.64 -15.91 16.15
C ASN A 900 -12.48 -15.00 15.77
N ARG A 901 -11.31 -15.27 16.35
CA ARG A 901 -10.11 -14.42 16.24
C ARG A 901 -9.25 -14.84 15.05
N THR A 902 -9.12 -13.94 14.07
CA THR A 902 -8.36 -14.15 12.82
C THR A 902 -7.56 -12.88 12.47
N HIS A 903 -6.70 -12.95 11.45
CA HIS A 903 -5.97 -11.77 10.96
C HIS A 903 -6.91 -10.67 10.45
N GLU A 904 -8.01 -11.06 9.81
CA GLU A 904 -8.97 -10.18 9.16
C GLU A 904 -9.85 -9.46 10.18
N THR A 905 -10.28 -10.15 11.25
CA THR A 905 -11.02 -9.54 12.36
C THR A 905 -10.12 -8.62 13.20
N ALA A 906 -8.86 -8.98 13.41
CA ALA A 906 -7.87 -8.09 14.03
C ALA A 906 -7.66 -6.81 13.19
N LEU A 907 -7.51 -6.94 11.87
CA LEU A 907 -7.35 -5.80 10.97
C LEU A 907 -8.61 -4.93 10.90
N ALA A 908 -9.80 -5.53 10.91
CA ALA A 908 -11.07 -4.79 10.95
C ALA A 908 -11.21 -3.99 12.25
N ASN A 909 -10.94 -4.59 13.42
CA ASN A 909 -11.01 -3.88 14.70
C ASN A 909 -9.93 -2.82 14.86
N LEU A 910 -8.74 -3.03 14.29
CA LEU A 910 -7.73 -1.97 14.15
C LEU A 910 -8.24 -0.80 13.29
N GLN A 911 -8.96 -1.07 12.18
CA GLN A 911 -9.58 -0.01 11.37
C GLN A 911 -10.69 0.73 12.14
N GLN A 912 -11.47 0.04 12.98
CA GLN A 912 -12.47 0.68 13.85
C GLN A 912 -11.83 1.63 14.86
N VAL A 913 -10.79 1.17 15.57
CA VAL A 913 -10.03 1.97 16.54
C VAL A 913 -9.37 3.17 15.86
N ASN A 914 -8.73 2.96 14.71
CA ASN A 914 -8.09 4.04 13.97
C ASN A 914 -9.11 5.10 13.51
N THR A 915 -10.33 4.72 13.09
CA THR A 915 -11.42 5.67 12.83
C THR A 915 -11.80 6.45 14.09
N ALA A 916 -12.04 5.75 15.21
CA ALA A 916 -12.42 6.36 16.49
C ALA A 916 -11.38 7.36 17.05
N LEU A 917 -10.10 7.22 16.69
CA LEU A 917 -9.02 8.09 17.13
C LEU A 917 -8.62 9.16 16.12
N SER A 918 -8.57 8.81 14.83
CA SER A 918 -7.81 9.57 13.82
C SER A 918 -8.61 10.12 12.64
N ASP A 919 -9.86 9.69 12.43
CA ASP A 919 -10.65 10.17 11.30
C ASP A 919 -10.87 11.69 11.38
N LYS A 920 -10.37 12.43 10.37
CA LYS A 920 -10.52 13.88 10.28
C LYS A 920 -12.00 14.30 10.20
N THR A 921 -12.88 13.46 9.66
CA THR A 921 -14.25 13.83 9.24
C THR A 921 -15.34 13.64 10.31
N SER A 922 -15.29 12.57 11.12
CA SER A 922 -16.16 12.36 12.28
C SER A 922 -15.58 12.97 13.58
N ASN A 923 -16.34 12.93 14.69
CA ASN A 923 -15.88 13.42 16.00
C ASN A 923 -14.96 12.40 16.71
N SER A 924 -13.90 11.97 16.03
CA SER A 924 -12.82 11.15 16.58
C SER A 924 -12.05 11.87 17.69
N PHE A 925 -11.39 11.12 18.57
CA PHE A 925 -10.71 11.68 19.75
C PHE A 925 -9.61 12.69 19.42
N PHE A 926 -8.73 12.40 18.46
CA PHE A 926 -7.48 13.14 18.26
C PHE A 926 -7.34 13.78 16.88
N LYS A 927 -8.11 13.31 15.89
CA LYS A 927 -7.92 13.64 14.46
C LYS A 927 -6.56 13.19 13.89
N PHE A 928 -5.74 12.46 14.64
CA PHE A 928 -4.49 11.84 14.17
C PHE A 928 -4.31 10.46 14.81
N ASN A 929 -3.40 9.64 14.29
CA ASN A 929 -3.18 8.30 14.83
C ASN A 929 -2.08 8.34 15.90
N PRO A 930 -2.39 8.11 17.19
CA PRO A 930 -1.43 8.33 18.27
C PRO A 930 -0.24 7.37 18.27
N VAL A 931 -0.29 6.25 17.52
CA VAL A 931 0.83 5.29 17.44
C VAL A 931 1.70 5.41 16.18
N THR A 932 1.31 6.24 15.20
CA THR A 932 2.11 6.47 13.96
C THR A 932 2.34 7.94 13.62
N THR A 933 1.63 8.88 14.26
CA THR A 933 1.92 10.32 14.18
C THR A 933 2.99 10.70 15.20
N ARG A 934 4.12 11.26 14.73
CA ARG A 934 5.19 11.75 15.61
C ARG A 934 4.66 12.76 16.63
N TYR A 935 5.29 12.88 17.79
CA TYR A 935 5.10 14.02 18.70
C TYR A 935 6.16 15.09 18.44
N ALA A 936 5.84 16.35 18.70
CA ALA A 936 6.82 17.44 18.71
C ALA A 936 7.79 17.28 19.90
N THR A 937 9.08 17.34 19.59
CA THR A 937 10.18 17.22 20.56
C THR A 937 10.47 18.55 21.25
N ASN A 938 11.27 18.54 22.31
CA ASN A 938 11.85 19.74 22.93
C ASN A 938 12.60 20.62 21.92
N ILE A 939 13.11 20.05 20.82
CA ILE A 939 13.75 20.78 19.72
C ILE A 939 12.71 21.43 18.80
N ASP A 940 11.62 20.73 18.45
CA ASP A 940 10.51 21.30 17.66
C ASP A 940 9.85 22.49 18.40
N LEU A 941 9.68 22.37 19.72
CA LEU A 941 9.05 23.39 20.57
C LEU A 941 9.81 24.73 20.63
N VAL A 942 11.05 24.80 20.14
CA VAL A 942 11.82 26.06 20.00
C VAL A 942 11.17 27.02 18.97
N SER A 943 10.37 26.51 18.03
CA SER A 943 9.77 27.32 16.96
C SER A 943 8.39 26.79 16.50
N ILE A 944 7.38 26.93 17.36
CA ILE A 944 6.00 26.48 17.10
C ILE A 944 5.39 27.22 15.89
N PRO A 945 4.81 26.51 14.90
CA PRO A 945 4.11 27.13 13.77
C PRO A 945 2.83 27.88 14.18
N THR A 946 2.45 28.92 13.43
CA THR A 946 1.25 29.74 13.70
C THR A 946 -0.04 28.93 13.78
N VAL A 947 -0.13 27.85 12.98
CA VAL A 947 -1.15 26.80 13.10
C VAL A 947 -0.40 25.51 13.44
N PRO A 948 -0.47 25.02 14.69
CA PRO A 948 0.24 23.79 15.09
C PRO A 948 -0.22 22.57 14.26
N GLY A 949 0.74 21.77 13.79
CA GLY A 949 0.49 20.51 13.10
C GLY A 949 0.11 19.37 14.06
N ASP A 950 -0.32 18.22 13.51
CA ASP A 950 -0.75 17.06 14.30
C ASP A 950 0.32 16.61 15.31
N GLU A 951 1.63 16.79 15.03
CA GLU A 951 2.68 16.43 15.98
C GLU A 951 2.75 17.34 17.21
N TYR A 952 2.42 18.61 17.02
CA TYR A 952 2.34 19.60 18.11
C TYR A 952 1.08 19.33 18.93
N VAL A 953 -0.05 18.99 18.28
CA VAL A 953 -1.28 18.56 18.98
C VAL A 953 -1.03 17.31 19.81
N HIS A 954 -0.31 16.31 19.29
CA HIS A 954 0.13 15.12 20.05
C HIS A 954 0.92 15.54 21.31
N ARG A 955 1.95 16.38 21.16
CA ARG A 955 2.77 16.87 22.29
C ARG A 955 1.97 17.66 23.33
N PHE A 956 1.13 18.59 22.89
CA PHE A 956 0.36 19.43 23.81
C PHE A 956 -0.72 18.64 24.56
N PHE A 957 -1.24 17.54 24.00
CA PHE A 957 -2.17 16.67 24.71
C PHE A 957 -1.49 15.91 25.84
N VAL A 958 -0.34 15.28 25.60
CA VAL A 958 0.38 14.52 26.65
C VAL A 958 0.91 15.44 27.76
N GLU A 959 1.28 16.68 27.44
CA GLU A 959 1.54 17.72 28.45
C GLU A 959 0.28 18.14 29.24
N SER A 960 -0.90 18.14 28.61
CA SER A 960 -2.17 18.42 29.30
C SER A 960 -2.52 17.31 30.29
N LEU A 961 -2.21 16.04 29.97
CA LEU A 961 -2.29 14.93 30.92
C LEU A 961 -1.31 15.09 32.10
N TYR A 962 -0.10 15.59 31.86
CA TYR A 962 0.84 15.91 32.93
C TYR A 962 0.31 17.05 33.82
N LYS A 963 -0.24 18.12 33.24
CA LYS A 963 -0.81 19.24 34.01
C LYS A 963 -2.02 18.80 34.85
N LEU A 964 -2.89 17.95 34.31
CA LEU A 964 -3.97 17.30 35.08
C LEU A 964 -3.42 16.38 36.19
N ALA A 965 -2.35 15.62 35.94
CA ALA A 965 -1.71 14.78 36.95
C ALA A 965 -1.22 15.60 38.15
N THR A 966 -0.51 16.71 37.92
CA THR A 966 -0.06 17.62 39.00
C THR A 966 -1.21 18.27 39.77
N THR A 967 -2.39 18.38 39.15
CA THR A 967 -3.62 18.89 39.78
C THR A 967 -4.34 17.81 40.60
N ALA A 968 -4.22 16.54 40.20
CA ALA A 968 -4.82 15.39 40.88
C ALA A 968 -4.05 14.97 42.15
N ASP A 969 -2.72 14.90 42.09
CA ASP A 969 -1.83 14.72 43.23
C ASP A 969 -0.38 15.13 42.87
N ALA A 970 0.36 15.71 43.80
CA ALA A 970 1.76 16.09 43.61
C ALA A 970 2.73 14.90 43.37
N THR A 971 2.24 13.67 43.55
CA THR A 971 2.96 12.42 43.25
C THR A 971 2.48 11.71 41.99
N SER A 972 1.39 12.15 41.36
CA SER A 972 0.84 11.52 40.16
C SER A 972 1.51 11.98 38.87
N THR A 973 1.42 11.13 37.84
CA THR A 973 2.05 11.29 36.53
C THR A 973 1.03 11.18 35.39
N SER A 974 1.37 11.64 34.19
CA SER A 974 0.55 11.43 32.98
C SER A 974 0.36 9.93 32.66
N VAL A 975 1.33 9.09 33.04
CA VAL A 975 1.26 7.62 32.95
C VAL A 975 0.18 7.02 33.85
N ASP A 976 -0.15 7.64 35.00
CA ASP A 976 -1.28 7.19 35.82
C ASP A 976 -2.62 7.44 35.12
N PHE A 977 -2.76 8.58 34.42
CA PHE A 977 -3.93 8.89 33.60
C PHE A 977 -4.04 7.97 32.39
N ALA A 978 -2.95 7.71 31.67
CA ALA A 978 -2.91 6.70 30.60
C ALA A 978 -3.36 5.32 31.11
N SER A 979 -2.89 4.93 32.31
CA SER A 979 -3.27 3.66 32.94
C SER A 979 -4.74 3.60 33.35
N ALA A 980 -5.29 4.72 33.84
CA ALA A 980 -6.71 4.85 34.13
C ALA A 980 -7.57 4.75 32.85
N PHE A 981 -7.15 5.38 31.75
CA PHE A 981 -7.87 5.35 30.47
C PHE A 981 -7.86 3.97 29.84
N TYR A 982 -6.71 3.28 29.84
CA TYR A 982 -6.64 1.89 29.39
C TYR A 982 -7.58 0.97 30.18
N GLN A 983 -7.67 1.14 31.51
CA GLN A 983 -8.54 0.36 32.39
C GLN A 983 -10.05 0.66 32.22
N ASP A 984 -10.40 1.85 31.72
CA ASP A 984 -11.76 2.26 31.37
C ASP A 984 -12.17 1.60 30.04
N PHE A 985 -11.43 1.92 28.97
CA PHE A 985 -11.73 1.43 27.62
C PHE A 985 -11.76 -0.09 27.52
N VAL A 986 -10.79 -0.80 28.13
CA VAL A 986 -10.72 -2.27 28.06
C VAL A 986 -11.87 -2.97 28.80
N PHE A 987 -12.57 -2.27 29.70
CA PHE A 987 -13.63 -2.85 30.53
C PHE A 987 -15.00 -2.82 29.84
N ASP A 988 -15.45 -1.67 29.34
CA ASP A 988 -16.77 -1.54 28.71
C ASP A 988 -16.79 -0.78 27.37
N GLY A 989 -15.64 -0.35 26.85
CA GLY A 989 -15.51 0.38 25.60
C GLY A 989 -15.72 1.89 25.68
N LYS A 990 -16.01 2.44 26.87
CA LYS A 990 -16.41 3.83 27.05
C LYS A 990 -15.35 4.71 27.70
N ALA A 991 -15.59 6.02 27.58
CA ALA A 991 -14.89 7.09 28.28
C ALA A 991 -15.75 7.59 29.45
N ASN A 992 -15.99 6.75 30.45
CA ASN A 992 -16.91 7.04 31.57
C ASN A 992 -16.26 7.00 32.97
N GLY A 993 -15.06 6.42 33.09
CA GLY A 993 -14.30 6.30 34.33
C GLY A 993 -14.66 5.08 35.19
N VAL A 994 -15.11 3.97 34.61
CA VAL A 994 -15.49 2.73 35.29
C VAL A 994 -14.69 1.56 34.75
N GLY A 995 -13.77 1.05 35.57
CA GLY A 995 -13.03 -0.19 35.28
C GLY A 995 -13.62 -1.40 36.01
N GLN A 996 -12.90 -2.52 35.95
CA GLN A 996 -13.30 -3.80 36.58
C GLN A 996 -13.64 -3.70 38.09
N ASN A 997 -13.06 -2.73 38.80
CA ASN A 997 -13.27 -2.50 40.23
C ASN A 997 -14.29 -1.39 40.55
N GLY A 998 -14.99 -0.85 39.54
CA GLY A 998 -15.85 0.32 39.64
C GLY A 998 -15.14 1.61 39.26
N ALA A 999 -15.58 2.74 39.83
CA ALA A 999 -15.10 4.07 39.46
C ALA A 999 -13.58 4.25 39.68
N ILE A 1000 -12.89 4.63 38.61
CA ILE A 1000 -11.42 4.75 38.54
C ILE A 1000 -10.98 6.06 39.19
N LYS A 1001 -9.81 6.02 39.85
CA LYS A 1001 -9.17 7.18 40.46
C LYS A 1001 -7.71 7.34 40.02
N VAL A 1002 -7.29 8.60 39.91
CA VAL A 1002 -5.87 9.00 39.82
C VAL A 1002 -5.51 9.82 41.05
N GLY A 1003 -4.29 9.67 41.55
CA GLY A 1003 -3.82 10.37 42.73
C GLY A 1003 -4.64 10.08 43.99
N SER A 1004 -4.65 11.02 44.94
CA SER A 1004 -5.32 10.82 46.22
C SER A 1004 -6.85 10.96 46.18
N ASN A 1005 -7.42 11.74 45.24
CA ASN A 1005 -8.88 11.93 45.15
C ASN A 1005 -9.50 12.19 43.77
N TYR A 1006 -8.73 12.35 42.68
CA TYR A 1006 -9.32 12.66 41.37
C TYR A 1006 -10.06 11.44 40.81
N PHE A 1007 -11.35 11.59 40.49
CA PHE A 1007 -12.14 10.56 39.81
C PHE A 1007 -12.12 10.83 38.31
N VAL A 1008 -11.81 9.80 37.50
CA VAL A 1008 -11.96 9.89 36.05
C VAL A 1008 -13.45 9.83 35.70
N THR A 1009 -13.89 10.63 34.74
CA THR A 1009 -15.28 10.70 34.25
C THR A 1009 -15.32 11.13 32.77
N SER A 1010 -16.49 11.08 32.13
CA SER A 1010 -16.69 11.66 30.78
C SER A 1010 -16.46 13.18 30.68
N VAL A 1011 -16.41 13.89 31.82
CA VAL A 1011 -15.98 15.30 31.92
C VAL A 1011 -14.45 15.40 31.83
N THR A 1012 -13.72 14.46 32.46
CA THR A 1012 -12.25 14.39 32.38
C THR A 1012 -11.77 14.30 30.94
N TYR A 1013 -12.32 13.35 30.17
CA TYR A 1013 -11.90 13.08 28.79
C TYR A 1013 -12.14 14.20 27.78
N ARG A 1014 -13.03 15.15 28.11
CA ARG A 1014 -13.48 16.20 27.19
C ARG A 1014 -13.17 17.57 27.77
N GLU A 1015 -14.05 18.07 28.64
CA GLU A 1015 -13.96 19.39 29.27
C GLU A 1015 -12.63 19.60 30.01
N SER A 1016 -12.25 18.71 30.94
CA SER A 1016 -11.04 18.93 31.76
C SER A 1016 -9.76 18.91 30.92
N ILE A 1017 -9.63 18.00 29.96
CA ILE A 1017 -8.47 17.97 29.05
C ILE A 1017 -8.50 19.17 28.10
N ALA A 1018 -9.63 19.47 27.46
CA ALA A 1018 -9.75 20.55 26.49
C ALA A 1018 -9.44 21.92 27.11
N SER A 1019 -9.96 22.23 28.30
CA SER A 1019 -9.66 23.50 28.98
C SER A 1019 -8.19 23.56 29.43
N THR A 1020 -7.63 22.46 29.94
CA THR A 1020 -6.19 22.37 30.29
C THR A 1020 -5.29 22.59 29.07
N PHE A 1021 -5.69 22.05 27.92
CA PHE A 1021 -5.01 22.17 26.62
C PHE A 1021 -5.13 23.59 26.05
N ASN A 1022 -6.28 24.24 26.20
CA ASN A 1022 -6.49 25.63 25.79
C ASN A 1022 -5.59 26.60 26.58
N GLU A 1023 -5.57 26.44 27.90
CA GLU A 1023 -4.73 27.21 28.83
C GLU A 1023 -3.24 26.96 28.54
N LEU A 1024 -2.84 25.71 28.25
CA LEU A 1024 -1.48 25.37 27.84
C LEU A 1024 -1.09 26.07 26.52
N LEU A 1025 -1.97 26.05 25.51
CA LEU A 1025 -1.74 26.70 24.23
C LEU A 1025 -1.64 28.22 24.33
N THR A 1026 -2.54 28.85 25.09
CA THR A 1026 -2.63 30.32 25.20
C THR A 1026 -1.61 30.91 26.17
N GLU A 1027 -1.38 30.31 27.35
CA GLU A 1027 -0.50 30.87 28.38
C GLU A 1027 0.97 30.43 28.27
N LYS A 1028 1.23 29.14 27.97
CA LYS A 1028 2.62 28.61 27.87
C LYS A 1028 3.19 28.83 26.47
N TYR A 1029 2.38 28.60 25.43
CA TYR A 1029 2.84 28.56 24.05
C TYR A 1029 2.40 29.74 23.17
N PHE A 1030 1.61 30.67 23.72
CA PHE A 1030 1.17 31.91 23.06
C PHE A 1030 0.48 31.71 21.69
N VAL A 1031 -0.12 30.54 21.47
CA VAL A 1031 -0.98 30.27 20.30
C VAL A 1031 -2.25 31.10 20.44
N SER A 1032 -2.71 31.71 19.34
CA SER A 1032 -3.81 32.67 19.39
C SER A 1032 -5.14 32.02 19.81
N PRO A 1033 -5.99 32.69 20.61
CA PRO A 1033 -7.16 32.06 21.24
C PRO A 1033 -8.10 31.32 20.29
N GLN A 1034 -8.33 31.84 19.08
CA GLN A 1034 -9.19 31.21 18.07
C GLN A 1034 -8.61 29.90 17.50
N ILE A 1035 -7.27 29.77 17.45
CA ILE A 1035 -6.60 28.52 17.06
C ILE A 1035 -6.57 27.57 18.25
N ALA A 1036 -6.29 28.08 19.46
CA ALA A 1036 -6.32 27.29 20.68
C ALA A 1036 -7.69 26.67 20.93
N LEU A 1037 -8.78 27.43 20.79
CA LEU A 1037 -10.15 26.93 20.89
C LEU A 1037 -10.45 25.88 19.81
N SER A 1038 -10.16 26.17 18.54
CA SER A 1038 -10.41 25.24 17.43
C SER A 1038 -9.69 23.89 17.58
N LEU A 1039 -8.51 23.88 18.20
CA LEU A 1039 -7.80 22.64 18.55
C LEU A 1039 -8.34 21.98 19.83
N SER A 1040 -8.77 22.76 20.83
CA SER A 1040 -9.35 22.23 22.08
C SER A 1040 -10.72 21.59 21.86
N ASP A 1041 -11.51 22.17 20.97
CA ASP A 1041 -12.83 21.68 20.54
C ASP A 1041 -12.79 20.28 19.93
N ILE A 1042 -11.64 19.83 19.40
CA ILE A 1042 -11.47 18.46 18.91
C ILE A 1042 -11.78 17.46 20.04
N PHE A 1043 -11.29 17.73 21.24
CA PHE A 1043 -11.48 16.87 22.41
C PHE A 1043 -12.82 17.17 23.09
N ALA A 1044 -13.22 18.44 23.17
CA ALA A 1044 -14.47 18.86 23.81
C ALA A 1044 -15.72 18.30 23.09
N LEU A 1045 -15.71 18.31 21.75
CA LEU A 1045 -16.76 17.79 20.88
C LEU A 1045 -16.63 16.30 20.56
N ALA A 1046 -15.59 15.62 21.07
CA ALA A 1046 -15.32 14.21 20.80
C ALA A 1046 -16.54 13.33 21.16
N ASN A 1047 -16.94 12.50 20.19
CA ASN A 1047 -18.05 11.56 20.32
C ASN A 1047 -17.90 10.38 19.34
N PRO A 1048 -16.79 9.61 19.41
CA PRO A 1048 -16.58 8.47 18.52
C PRO A 1048 -17.48 7.28 18.88
N SER A 1049 -17.59 6.36 17.92
CA SER A 1049 -18.37 5.13 18.02
C SER A 1049 -17.62 3.94 17.45
N LEU A 1050 -17.81 2.77 18.06
CA LEU A 1050 -17.36 1.48 17.56
C LEU A 1050 -18.58 0.68 17.05
N SER A 1051 -18.35 -0.35 16.24
CA SER A 1051 -19.38 -1.32 15.83
C SER A 1051 -19.10 -2.66 16.48
N ILE A 1052 -20.08 -3.20 17.20
CA ILE A 1052 -20.02 -4.52 17.82
C ILE A 1052 -21.10 -5.39 17.14
N GLY A 1053 -20.67 -6.20 16.19
CA GLY A 1053 -21.58 -6.84 15.23
C GLY A 1053 -22.43 -5.79 14.49
N ASN A 1054 -23.76 -5.89 14.63
CA ASN A 1054 -24.72 -4.96 14.01
C ASN A 1054 -25.15 -3.80 14.93
N LEU A 1055 -24.45 -3.56 16.04
CA LEU A 1055 -24.80 -2.51 17.01
C LEU A 1055 -23.74 -1.40 17.04
N VAL A 1056 -24.20 -0.15 17.00
CA VAL A 1056 -23.35 1.03 17.24
C VAL A 1056 -23.14 1.18 18.74
N HIS A 1057 -21.90 1.09 19.18
CA HIS A 1057 -21.44 1.35 20.54
C HIS A 1057 -20.87 2.76 20.62
N LEU A 1058 -21.53 3.68 21.34
CA LEU A 1058 -21.01 5.02 21.57
C LEU A 1058 -20.00 5.01 22.73
N VAL A 1059 -18.81 5.58 22.50
CA VAL A 1059 -17.78 5.70 23.55
C VAL A 1059 -18.19 6.71 24.63
N PHE A 1060 -19.04 7.69 24.28
CA PHE A 1060 -19.68 8.61 25.21
C PHE A 1060 -21.21 8.45 25.18
N ASP A 1061 -21.85 8.46 26.35
CA ASP A 1061 -23.31 8.42 26.47
C ASP A 1061 -24.03 9.73 26.08
N THR A 1062 -23.27 10.78 25.74
CA THR A 1062 -23.75 12.12 25.39
C THR A 1062 -22.85 12.77 24.35
N ALA A 1063 -23.40 13.63 23.49
CA ALA A 1063 -22.60 14.50 22.63
C ALA A 1063 -21.72 15.46 23.47
N GLY A 1064 -20.59 15.87 22.90
CA GLY A 1064 -19.73 16.91 23.48
C GLY A 1064 -20.22 18.32 23.11
N ASN A 1065 -19.78 19.31 23.87
CA ASN A 1065 -20.00 20.74 23.64
C ASN A 1065 -18.64 21.44 23.48
N SER A 1066 -18.65 22.71 23.08
CA SER A 1066 -17.43 23.53 23.13
C SER A 1066 -17.03 23.84 24.58
N ILE A 1067 -15.77 24.21 24.80
CA ILE A 1067 -15.31 24.81 26.07
C ILE A 1067 -15.53 26.33 26.15
N ASP A 1068 -16.13 26.92 25.12
CA ASP A 1068 -16.43 28.35 25.00
C ASP A 1068 -17.91 28.57 25.36
N ASP A 1069 -18.17 29.02 26.59
CA ASP A 1069 -19.50 29.28 27.17
C ASP A 1069 -19.74 30.75 27.58
N ASP A 1070 -18.78 31.64 27.29
CA ASP A 1070 -18.87 33.09 27.49
C ASP A 1070 -19.42 33.82 26.24
N PRO A 1071 -20.18 34.92 26.38
CA PRO A 1071 -20.61 35.74 25.23
C PRO A 1071 -19.49 36.67 24.73
N PRO A 1072 -19.53 37.15 23.47
CA PRO A 1072 -18.47 37.96 22.85
C PRO A 1072 -17.97 39.13 23.71
N SER A 1073 -16.65 39.24 23.87
CA SER A 1073 -16.03 40.30 24.67
C SER A 1073 -16.21 41.67 24.01
N VAL A 1074 -17.03 42.53 24.63
CA VAL A 1074 -17.29 43.92 24.19
C VAL A 1074 -16.41 44.91 24.97
N LEU A 1075 -15.69 45.77 24.23
CA LEU A 1075 -14.93 46.90 24.78
C LEU A 1075 -15.19 48.17 23.97
N VAL A 1076 -15.69 49.23 24.61
CA VAL A 1076 -15.84 50.56 23.99
C VAL A 1076 -15.08 51.61 24.78
N LYS A 1077 -14.32 52.47 24.09
CA LYS A 1077 -13.49 53.53 24.68
C LYS A 1077 -13.37 54.75 23.75
N PRO A 1078 -13.03 55.94 24.26
CA PRO A 1078 -12.54 57.04 23.41
C PRO A 1078 -11.23 56.63 22.71
N SER A 1079 -11.04 57.07 21.47
CA SER A 1079 -9.79 56.90 20.73
C SER A 1079 -8.70 57.83 21.27
N GLU A 1080 -7.42 57.46 21.14
CA GLU A 1080 -6.31 58.40 21.38
C GLU A 1080 -6.23 59.47 20.26
N ASN A 1081 -6.78 59.21 19.08
CA ASN A 1081 -6.77 60.12 17.94
C ASN A 1081 -8.02 61.02 17.89
N GLN A 1082 -8.04 62.06 18.72
CA GLN A 1082 -9.19 62.96 18.86
C GLN A 1082 -9.29 64.07 17.79
N ALA A 1083 -10.52 64.50 17.53
CA ALA A 1083 -10.82 65.62 16.64
C ALA A 1083 -10.56 66.99 17.31
N ALA A 1084 -10.32 68.03 16.51
CA ALA A 1084 -10.03 69.37 17.01
C ALA A 1084 -11.28 70.04 17.63
N GLY A 1085 -11.47 69.85 18.93
CA GLY A 1085 -12.62 70.37 19.70
C GLY A 1085 -13.26 69.33 20.63
N GLY A 1086 -12.85 68.06 20.57
CA GLY A 1086 -13.21 67.04 21.55
C GLY A 1086 -12.16 66.88 22.65
N THR A 1087 -12.61 66.60 23.86
CA THR A 1087 -11.76 66.18 24.99
C THR A 1087 -12.43 65.06 25.78
N PHE A 1088 -11.61 64.19 26.37
CA PHE A 1088 -12.07 63.17 27.31
C PHE A 1088 -11.04 63.01 28.44
N TYR A 1089 -11.50 62.54 29.60
CA TYR A 1089 -10.62 62.07 30.68
C TYR A 1089 -11.17 60.81 31.33
N LYS A 1090 -10.28 60.06 31.99
CA LYS A 1090 -10.58 58.77 32.63
C LYS A 1090 -10.24 58.87 34.12
N THR A 1091 -11.18 58.51 34.98
CA THR A 1091 -10.97 58.50 36.44
C THR A 1091 -10.37 57.18 36.93
N THR A 1092 -9.98 57.11 38.20
CA THR A 1092 -9.39 55.92 38.85
C THR A 1092 -10.35 54.74 39.08
N GLY A 1093 -11.55 54.79 38.51
CA GLY A 1093 -12.55 53.71 38.53
C GLY A 1093 -13.10 53.38 37.15
N ASP A 1094 -12.32 53.63 36.10
CA ASP A 1094 -12.64 53.42 34.68
C ASP A 1094 -13.85 54.18 34.12
N ILE A 1095 -14.48 55.05 34.92
CA ILE A 1095 -15.48 56.02 34.45
C ILE A 1095 -14.80 57.07 33.56
N TYR A 1096 -15.29 57.18 32.33
CA TYR A 1096 -14.90 58.20 31.35
C TYR A 1096 -15.85 59.39 31.37
N TYR A 1097 -15.28 60.58 31.19
CA TYR A 1097 -15.99 61.83 30.95
C TYR A 1097 -15.63 62.37 29.56
N ILE A 1098 -16.61 62.87 28.81
CA ILE A 1098 -16.49 63.28 27.40
C ILE A 1098 -17.09 64.67 27.15
N ALA A 1099 -16.46 65.46 26.28
CA ALA A 1099 -16.83 66.83 25.97
C ALA A 1099 -16.60 67.17 24.49
N GLY A 1100 -17.56 67.84 23.84
CA GLY A 1100 -17.47 68.17 22.40
C GLY A 1100 -17.48 66.94 21.49
N GLN A 1101 -16.79 67.05 20.35
CA GLN A 1101 -16.70 66.01 19.31
C GLN A 1101 -15.62 64.97 19.62
N VAL A 1102 -16.01 63.89 20.31
CA VAL A 1102 -15.12 62.81 20.71
C VAL A 1102 -15.19 61.64 19.72
N ASN A 1103 -14.03 61.16 19.30
CA ASN A 1103 -13.85 59.93 18.51
C ASN A 1103 -13.77 58.71 19.44
N PHE A 1104 -14.35 57.59 19.02
CA PHE A 1104 -14.44 56.34 19.77
C PHE A 1104 -14.00 55.13 18.96
N GLU A 1105 -13.55 54.11 19.69
CA GLU A 1105 -13.25 52.77 19.21
C GLU A 1105 -14.12 51.78 20.01
N ALA A 1106 -14.94 51.00 19.31
CA ALA A 1106 -15.54 49.78 19.84
C ALA A 1106 -14.85 48.56 19.23
N SER A 1107 -14.63 47.52 20.04
CA SER A 1107 -14.11 46.21 19.63
C SER A 1107 -15.01 45.15 20.27
N ILE A 1108 -15.49 44.23 19.43
CA ILE A 1108 -16.31 43.07 19.81
C ILE A 1108 -15.54 41.86 19.31
N ALA A 1109 -14.97 41.08 20.23
CA ALA A 1109 -14.01 40.04 19.91
C ALA A 1109 -14.34 38.71 20.61
N ASP A 1110 -14.12 37.61 19.89
CA ASP A 1110 -14.55 36.28 20.31
C ASP A 1110 -13.63 35.18 19.71
N PRO A 1111 -13.22 34.15 20.48
CA PRO A 1111 -12.37 33.08 19.97
C PRO A 1111 -13.08 32.14 18.99
N SER A 1112 -14.38 31.88 19.15
CA SER A 1112 -15.19 31.13 18.16
C SER A 1112 -15.55 31.98 16.93
N GLY A 1113 -15.61 33.29 17.10
CA GLY A 1113 -15.91 34.29 16.10
C GLY A 1113 -17.35 34.80 16.18
N ILE A 1114 -17.56 36.02 15.70
CA ILE A 1114 -18.82 36.75 15.78
C ILE A 1114 -19.82 36.25 14.74
N GLN A 1115 -21.03 35.93 15.20
CA GLN A 1115 -22.13 35.49 14.34
C GLN A 1115 -22.89 36.68 13.77
N GLY A 1116 -22.74 36.90 12.46
CA GLY A 1116 -23.41 37.99 11.74
C GLY A 1116 -22.75 39.36 11.96
N GLU A 1117 -23.56 40.42 11.98
CA GLU A 1117 -23.12 41.76 12.36
C GLU A 1117 -23.81 42.18 13.66
N PRO A 1118 -23.04 42.51 14.72
CA PRO A 1118 -23.56 43.09 15.96
C PRO A 1118 -24.47 44.29 15.75
N ASP A 1119 -25.59 44.33 16.49
CA ASP A 1119 -26.51 45.46 16.51
C ASP A 1119 -26.10 46.43 17.63
N ILE A 1120 -25.56 47.59 17.24
CA ILE A 1120 -25.00 48.61 18.13
C ILE A 1120 -25.95 49.81 18.16
N ASN A 1121 -26.70 49.92 19.26
CA ASN A 1121 -27.69 50.98 19.44
C ASN A 1121 -27.16 52.06 20.38
N ALA A 1122 -27.09 53.29 19.88
CA ALA A 1122 -26.61 54.45 20.63
C ALA A 1122 -27.76 55.22 21.30
N TYR A 1123 -27.54 55.64 22.54
CA TYR A 1123 -28.51 56.36 23.36
C TYR A 1123 -27.88 57.54 24.11
N TRP A 1124 -28.70 58.50 24.49
CA TRP A 1124 -28.33 59.56 25.42
C TRP A 1124 -29.42 59.79 26.48
N TYR A 1125 -29.02 60.37 27.61
CA TYR A 1125 -29.88 60.63 28.76
C TYR A 1125 -29.82 62.12 29.13
N GLU A 1126 -30.99 62.72 29.36
CA GLU A 1126 -31.11 64.04 29.99
C GLU A 1126 -30.73 63.98 31.47
N ARG A 1127 -30.23 65.09 32.01
CA ARG A 1127 -29.93 65.23 33.44
C ARG A 1127 -31.21 65.05 34.29
N ASN A 1128 -31.33 63.90 34.96
CA ASN A 1128 -32.52 63.38 35.68
C ASN A 1128 -33.65 62.79 34.79
N GLY A 1129 -33.35 62.35 33.57
CA GLY A 1129 -34.31 61.65 32.70
C GLY A 1129 -34.20 60.12 32.81
N ASP A 1130 -35.28 59.44 33.23
CA ASP A 1130 -35.34 57.97 33.35
C ASP A 1130 -35.46 57.22 31.99
N ILE A 1131 -35.60 57.93 30.87
CA ILE A 1131 -35.91 57.35 29.55
C ILE A 1131 -34.79 57.70 28.54
N PRO A 1132 -34.00 56.71 28.05
CA PRO A 1132 -32.99 56.94 27.04
C PRO A 1132 -33.61 57.43 25.73
N GLN A 1133 -32.96 58.40 25.09
CA GLN A 1133 -33.31 58.90 23.77
C GLN A 1133 -32.32 58.32 22.74
N PRO A 1134 -32.78 57.78 21.59
CA PRO A 1134 -31.89 57.16 20.61
C PRO A 1134 -31.06 58.20 19.85
N VAL A 1135 -29.83 57.83 19.49
CA VAL A 1135 -28.93 58.60 18.63
C VAL A 1135 -28.78 57.88 17.28
N GLU A 1136 -29.13 58.55 16.18
CA GLU A 1136 -28.89 58.03 14.84
C GLU A 1136 -27.39 58.11 14.51
N MET A 1137 -26.74 56.94 14.39
CA MET A 1137 -25.30 56.79 14.12
C MET A 1137 -25.06 55.75 13.03
N HIS A 1138 -23.87 55.78 12.42
CA HIS A 1138 -23.44 54.79 11.43
C HIS A 1138 -22.17 54.11 11.93
N PHE A 1139 -22.28 52.82 12.25
CA PHE A 1139 -21.17 51.97 12.64
C PHE A 1139 -20.75 51.13 11.43
N ASN A 1140 -19.51 51.30 10.97
CA ASN A 1140 -18.94 50.45 9.92
C ASN A 1140 -18.01 49.43 10.58
N PRO A 1141 -18.22 48.11 10.40
CA PRO A 1141 -17.37 47.06 10.95
C PRO A 1141 -16.04 46.93 10.20
N SER A 1142 -15.08 46.26 10.83
CA SER A 1142 -13.96 45.61 10.16
C SER A 1142 -14.42 44.34 9.41
N ASP A 1143 -13.65 43.94 8.39
CA ASP A 1143 -13.82 42.67 7.66
C ASP A 1143 -13.33 41.44 8.47
N ASP A 1144 -12.90 41.62 9.72
CA ASP A 1144 -12.45 40.55 10.61
C ASP A 1144 -13.64 39.92 11.34
N VAL A 1145 -13.73 38.58 11.32
CA VAL A 1145 -14.82 37.79 11.91
C VAL A 1145 -14.57 37.38 13.37
N TYR A 1146 -13.33 37.51 13.87
CA TYR A 1146 -12.97 37.24 15.26
C TYR A 1146 -12.80 38.53 16.09
N ASN A 1147 -12.57 39.68 15.45
CA ASN A 1147 -12.54 40.99 16.11
C ASN A 1147 -13.20 42.09 15.25
N LYS A 1148 -14.49 42.32 15.50
CA LYS A 1148 -15.28 43.39 14.88
C LYS A 1148 -14.94 44.73 15.53
N GLN A 1149 -14.23 45.59 14.79
CA GLN A 1149 -13.84 46.93 15.21
C GLN A 1149 -14.70 47.99 14.52
N TYR A 1150 -15.14 48.99 15.29
CA TYR A 1150 -15.96 50.10 14.81
C TYR A 1150 -15.36 51.42 15.26
N ALA A 1151 -15.10 52.31 14.31
CA ALA A 1151 -14.67 53.68 14.57
C ALA A 1151 -15.84 54.66 14.29
N PHE A 1152 -16.17 55.49 15.27
CA PHE A 1152 -17.27 56.46 15.18
C PHE A 1152 -16.95 57.73 15.98
N ALA A 1153 -17.77 58.77 15.81
CA ALA A 1153 -17.63 60.04 16.53
C ALA A 1153 -18.98 60.52 17.05
N PHE A 1154 -18.99 61.09 18.26
CA PHE A 1154 -20.16 61.68 18.89
C PHE A 1154 -19.83 63.13 19.30
N ASP A 1155 -20.63 64.09 18.86
CA ASP A 1155 -20.53 65.48 19.31
C ASP A 1155 -21.58 65.79 20.38
N SER A 1156 -21.13 65.81 21.62
CA SER A 1156 -21.95 66.14 22.78
C SER A 1156 -22.39 67.62 22.82
N LYS A 1157 -21.84 68.49 21.97
CA LYS A 1157 -22.21 69.92 21.84
C LYS A 1157 -23.16 70.19 20.66
N ASP A 1158 -23.65 69.15 19.98
CA ASP A 1158 -24.70 69.28 18.96
C ASP A 1158 -26.03 69.79 19.60
N PRO A 1159 -26.67 70.84 19.05
CA PRO A 1159 -27.92 71.39 19.58
C PRO A 1159 -29.12 70.43 19.66
N ARG A 1160 -29.02 69.20 19.14
CA ARG A 1160 -30.02 68.14 19.27
C ARG A 1160 -30.02 67.45 20.64
N PHE A 1161 -28.97 67.62 21.45
CA PHE A 1161 -28.79 66.94 22.75
C PHE A 1161 -28.91 67.91 23.94
N GLU A 1162 -30.03 68.62 24.04
CA GLU A 1162 -30.24 69.63 25.09
C GLU A 1162 -30.26 68.98 26.49
N ASN A 1163 -29.46 69.50 27.43
CA ASN A 1163 -29.30 68.96 28.80
C ASN A 1163 -28.80 67.51 28.89
N ILE A 1164 -28.05 67.02 27.89
CA ILE A 1164 -27.37 65.73 27.93
C ILE A 1164 -26.47 65.59 29.18
N PHE A 1165 -26.53 64.42 29.81
CA PHE A 1165 -25.75 64.03 30.98
C PHE A 1165 -24.96 62.74 30.78
N GLN A 1166 -25.49 61.79 30.01
CA GLN A 1166 -24.82 60.54 29.66
C GLN A 1166 -25.04 60.17 28.20
N PHE A 1167 -24.04 59.53 27.61
CA PHE A 1167 -24.08 58.84 26.32
C PHE A 1167 -23.82 57.35 26.58
N ALA A 1168 -24.58 56.45 25.96
CA ALA A 1168 -24.43 55.01 26.16
C ALA A 1168 -24.58 54.23 24.85
N LEU A 1169 -23.98 53.05 24.81
CA LEU A 1169 -24.04 52.11 23.70
C LEU A 1169 -24.52 50.76 24.23
N ASN A 1170 -25.63 50.29 23.68
CA ASN A 1170 -26.16 48.97 23.91
C ASN A 1170 -25.72 48.08 22.74
N VAL A 1171 -24.98 47.01 23.04
CA VAL A 1171 -24.45 46.06 22.06
C VAL A 1171 -25.18 44.73 22.20
N ILE A 1172 -25.74 44.27 21.08
CA ILE A 1172 -26.38 42.95 20.92
C ILE A 1172 -25.49 42.18 19.95
N ALA A 1173 -24.94 41.05 20.41
CA ALA A 1173 -24.00 40.24 19.64
C ALA A 1173 -24.08 38.78 20.12
N SER A 1174 -23.90 37.84 19.18
CA SER A 1174 -23.69 36.42 19.45
C SER A 1174 -22.40 35.92 18.83
N ASP A 1175 -21.87 34.84 19.39
CA ASP A 1175 -20.74 34.10 18.86
C ASP A 1175 -21.18 32.94 17.94
N ASN A 1176 -20.24 32.12 17.47
CA ASN A 1176 -20.52 30.93 16.67
C ASN A 1176 -20.90 29.69 17.52
N LYS A 1177 -20.99 29.80 18.86
CA LYS A 1177 -21.46 28.77 19.79
C LYS A 1177 -22.89 29.00 20.28
N LEU A 1178 -23.47 30.17 19.97
CA LEU A 1178 -24.76 30.71 20.42
C LEU A 1178 -24.76 31.34 21.82
N ASN A 1179 -23.58 31.65 22.38
CA ASN A 1179 -23.45 32.54 23.54
C ASN A 1179 -23.72 33.99 23.09
N ALA A 1180 -24.54 34.74 23.83
CA ALA A 1180 -25.08 36.00 23.30
C ALA A 1180 -25.48 37.04 24.35
N TYR A 1181 -25.27 38.32 24.00
CA TYR A 1181 -26.02 39.45 24.54
C TYR A 1181 -27.28 39.68 23.70
N THR A 1182 -28.45 39.65 24.32
CA THR A 1182 -29.75 39.70 23.62
C THR A 1182 -30.41 41.08 23.72
N ALA A 1183 -31.45 41.33 22.92
CA ALA A 1183 -32.24 42.57 23.03
C ALA A 1183 -32.93 42.75 24.41
N GLU A 1184 -33.07 41.68 25.20
CA GLU A 1184 -33.62 41.72 26.56
C GLU A 1184 -32.55 41.98 27.63
N ASN A 1185 -31.29 41.70 27.33
CA ASN A 1185 -30.13 41.90 28.19
C ASN A 1185 -28.86 42.22 27.35
N PRO A 1186 -28.78 43.42 26.76
CA PRO A 1186 -27.63 43.83 25.95
C PRO A 1186 -26.42 44.18 26.83
N HIS A 1187 -25.22 44.13 26.26
CA HIS A 1187 -24.05 44.72 26.91
C HIS A 1187 -24.17 46.25 26.85
N ILE A 1188 -23.97 46.96 27.97
CA ILE A 1188 -24.12 48.43 28.03
C ILE A 1188 -22.79 49.07 28.46
N THR A 1189 -22.24 49.95 27.62
CA THR A 1189 -21.12 50.84 28.00
C THR A 1189 -21.61 52.29 28.08
N THR A 1190 -21.30 52.98 29.17
CA THR A 1190 -21.79 54.35 29.45
C THR A 1190 -20.64 55.35 29.66
N PHE A 1191 -20.80 56.53 29.10
CA PHE A 1191 -19.89 57.67 29.17
C PHE A 1191 -20.62 58.87 29.77
N ASN A 1192 -20.03 59.50 30.78
CA ASN A 1192 -20.60 60.72 31.37
C ASN A 1192 -20.25 61.93 30.48
N VAL A 1193 -21.21 62.82 30.25
CA VAL A 1193 -21.01 63.99 29.40
C VAL A 1193 -20.79 65.22 30.26
N ASP A 1194 -19.70 65.92 29.98
CA ASP A 1194 -19.32 67.17 30.65
C ASP A 1194 -19.09 68.24 29.58
N ASN A 1195 -20.05 69.15 29.43
CA ASN A 1195 -20.04 70.15 28.38
C ASN A 1195 -19.69 71.56 28.88
N ASP A 1196 -19.66 71.74 30.19
CA ASP A 1196 -19.46 73.01 30.85
C ASP A 1196 -17.96 73.39 30.86
N TYR A 1197 -17.61 74.47 31.58
CA TYR A 1197 -16.23 74.90 31.78
C TYR A 1197 -16.04 75.27 33.25
N PRO A 1198 -14.92 74.87 33.90
CA PRO A 1198 -14.66 75.16 35.30
C PRO A 1198 -14.85 76.64 35.67
N ALA A 1199 -15.73 76.92 36.64
CA ALA A 1199 -16.18 78.27 36.97
C ALA A 1199 -15.16 79.00 37.87
N VAL A 1200 -14.11 79.53 37.24
CA VAL A 1200 -13.01 80.24 37.92
C VAL A 1200 -13.48 81.56 38.56
N THR A 1201 -13.78 81.54 39.86
CA THR A 1201 -14.16 82.73 40.64
C THR A 1201 -13.00 83.26 41.50
N TYR A 1202 -12.51 84.45 41.16
CA TYR A 1202 -11.55 85.17 41.99
C TYR A 1202 -12.20 85.70 43.28
N ARG A 1203 -11.65 85.35 44.45
CA ARG A 1203 -12.00 85.98 45.74
C ARG A 1203 -10.77 86.69 46.30
N ALA A 1204 -10.94 87.95 46.68
CA ALA A 1204 -9.91 88.67 47.43
C ALA A 1204 -9.73 88.01 48.81
N PRO A 1205 -8.52 88.07 49.41
CA PRO A 1205 -8.32 87.62 50.79
C PRO A 1205 -9.27 88.32 51.76
N SER A 1206 -9.67 87.61 52.82
CA SER A 1206 -10.43 88.20 53.92
C SER A 1206 -9.78 89.51 54.40
N ASP A 1207 -10.62 90.49 54.69
CA ASP A 1207 -10.28 91.87 55.11
C ASP A 1207 -10.02 92.91 53.99
N GLN A 1208 -10.11 92.58 52.68
CA GLN A 1208 -10.01 93.59 51.60
C GLN A 1208 -11.10 93.49 50.52
N SER A 1209 -11.49 94.63 49.95
CA SER A 1209 -12.43 94.66 48.81
C SER A 1209 -11.73 94.32 47.49
N GLN A 1210 -12.49 93.74 46.55
CA GLN A 1210 -12.00 93.24 45.27
C GLN A 1210 -11.28 94.34 44.45
N GLU A 1211 -11.82 95.57 44.43
CA GLU A 1211 -11.21 96.75 43.78
C GLU A 1211 -9.96 97.28 44.50
N THR A 1212 -9.77 97.01 45.79
CA THR A 1212 -8.60 97.50 46.55
C THR A 1212 -7.37 96.61 46.33
N TYR A 1213 -7.58 95.30 46.19
CA TYR A 1213 -6.50 94.32 46.09
C TYR A 1213 -5.81 94.33 44.72
N LEU A 1214 -6.60 94.47 43.65
CA LEU A 1214 -6.16 94.53 42.26
C LEU A 1214 -5.80 95.97 41.86
N ASN A 1215 -4.54 96.40 42.07
CA ASN A 1215 -4.07 97.67 41.50
C ASN A 1215 -2.67 97.58 40.88
N VAL A 1216 -2.45 98.42 39.85
CA VAL A 1216 -1.32 98.37 38.91
C VAL A 1216 0.07 98.71 39.47
N ASN A 1217 0.21 98.93 40.79
CA ASN A 1217 1.47 99.42 41.39
C ASN A 1217 2.25 98.39 42.21
N ARG A 1218 1.79 97.13 42.34
CA ARG A 1218 2.48 96.05 43.07
C ARG A 1218 2.17 94.67 42.50
N GLU A 1219 3.12 93.76 42.57
CA GLU A 1219 2.84 92.32 42.43
C GLU A 1219 1.94 91.82 43.57
N ARG A 1220 1.05 90.87 43.23
CA ARG A 1220 0.08 90.25 44.12
C ARG A 1220 -0.07 88.78 43.76
N ILE A 1221 -0.19 87.92 44.78
CA ILE A 1221 -0.64 86.54 44.61
C ILE A 1221 -2.17 86.59 44.53
N LEU A 1222 -2.75 86.00 43.49
CA LEU A 1222 -4.20 85.86 43.35
C LEU A 1222 -4.61 84.45 43.73
N THR A 1223 -5.64 84.32 44.56
CA THR A 1223 -6.28 83.04 44.86
C THR A 1223 -7.57 82.95 44.05
N PHE A 1224 -7.58 82.05 43.08
CA PHE A 1224 -8.80 81.68 42.36
C PHE A 1224 -9.43 80.47 43.04
N TYR A 1225 -10.75 80.48 43.14
CA TYR A 1225 -11.53 79.31 43.49
C TYR A 1225 -12.07 78.78 42.17
N ILE A 1226 -11.75 77.52 41.86
CA ILE A 1226 -12.26 76.84 40.69
C ILE A 1226 -13.41 76.00 41.22
N ASP A 1227 -14.62 76.34 40.81
CA ASP A 1227 -15.86 75.65 41.17
C ASP A 1227 -16.27 74.86 39.93
N ASP A 1228 -16.17 73.54 40.01
CA ASP A 1228 -16.48 72.62 38.94
C ASP A 1228 -17.23 71.40 39.52
N GLU A 1229 -18.14 70.82 38.75
CA GLU A 1229 -19.03 69.76 39.27
C GLU A 1229 -18.31 68.40 39.37
N ILE A 1230 -17.22 68.20 38.61
CA ILE A 1230 -16.59 66.88 38.45
C ILE A 1230 -15.12 66.87 38.91
N GLY A 1231 -14.42 68.01 38.79
CA GLY A 1231 -13.10 68.30 39.35
C GLY A 1231 -11.94 68.32 38.35
N ASP A 1232 -12.15 68.66 37.09
CA ASP A 1232 -11.20 68.42 35.97
C ASP A 1232 -10.05 69.45 35.78
N VAL A 1233 -9.47 69.91 36.90
CA VAL A 1233 -8.52 71.04 37.00
C VAL A 1233 -7.04 70.70 36.71
#